data_AF-A0A7R9REB6-F1
#
_entry.id   AF-A0A7R9REB6-F1
#
_cell.length_a   1.000
_cell.length_b   1.000
_cell.length_c   1.000
_cell.angle_alpha   90.00
_cell.angle_beta   90.00
_cell.angle_gamma   90.00
#
_symmetry.space_group_name_H-M   'P 1'
#
loop_
_entity.id
_entity.type
_entity.pdbx_description
1 polymer ?
#
loop_
_entity_poly.entity_id
_entity_poly.type
_entity_poly.pdbx_seq_one_letter_code
_entity_poly.pdbx_strand_id
1 'polypeptide(L)'
;AVGCKSRFRKGICNMVHEILKHQDIDVYLDDDLFENILSSMSFHLMDKNPGVRRAAIMAISRLQEPTEDCPVVRQYLYLLKFDPQPTVRYTVLKNIIGITAVLDGVFERTRDVSSMVRVEAFKFIAKRVNYKVLNIKFREQIVEQGFKDEYVKGVVENILLYQWFESCNKNYLEFISCFDPLEHYEPPSLAIKYFLQQSPPGASFDSLQKYMNSKKIIPFMELTVESAFMWKHFIQFLSDLSLNNDIRPEVADMLHLLDNLLATDLPSCDLEKTSFILKELLKILHLFNDWENADRELLKEWITKILLCDHPCIHAIVKECIQLLVQIGPDTDHISEIINIIINTLEMEDSNKHELKTQRRVVVLNVIFEYFQYPKHTLEKHLTTVDKILLDSIQSSIHTVKMLGYKSVGVVCCLDCPQMAMKYYDVLMLSMVLEAGQILSSILSALIDMVLTYGIQMFENENVHQSGKLLDFLLDHLYSQDDSIKMIAIKGAFKLVIRGDIAPQILTHVLVFGFTTYLDSSSALYMDIPNFLKRYIYTRNGPKTVGQIVWSAMEIVLNSPSTSILRKIGVETVGMILLSILQERKDLPELQIQFALDVCNYLQGNSLHINNLVSILCCVVYDPVQSDEIISLHTKCLEFLKVPLDSEERRVLKKWEKILYRSLMRSQAGKRYWNNEDHS
;
A
#
# COMPACT_ATOMS: atom_id res chain seq x y z
N ALA A 1 39.73 -29.74 -4.10
CA ALA A 1 40.67 -28.66 -4.52
C ALA A 1 40.07 -27.24 -4.46
N VAL A 2 38.87 -26.98 -5.00
CA VAL A 2 38.29 -25.63 -5.10
C VAL A 2 38.09 -24.94 -3.74
N GLY A 3 37.62 -25.66 -2.71
CA GLY A 3 37.41 -25.10 -1.35
C GLY A 3 38.70 -24.71 -0.61
N CYS A 4 39.84 -25.33 -0.94
CA CYS A 4 41.13 -25.00 -0.32
C CYS A 4 41.67 -23.66 -0.86
N LYS A 5 41.44 -23.39 -2.15
CA LYS A 5 41.83 -22.12 -2.79
C LYS A 5 41.00 -20.93 -2.29
N SER A 6 39.69 -21.10 -2.06
CA SER A 6 38.85 -20.02 -1.54
C SER A 6 39.16 -19.68 -0.07
N ARG A 7 39.51 -20.68 0.75
CA ARG A 7 39.93 -20.46 2.15
C ARG A 7 41.21 -19.61 2.22
N PHE A 8 42.18 -19.89 1.35
CA PHE A 8 43.43 -19.13 1.28
C PHE A 8 43.19 -17.68 0.85
N ARG A 9 42.45 -17.45 -0.24
CA ARG A 9 42.11 -16.08 -0.70
C ARG A 9 41.35 -15.28 0.36
N LYS A 10 40.37 -15.90 1.02
CA LYS A 10 39.67 -15.30 2.16
C LYS A 10 40.64 -14.94 3.29
N GLY A 11 41.59 -15.83 3.60
CA GLY A 11 42.63 -15.60 4.61
C GLY A 11 43.49 -14.38 4.30
N ILE A 12 43.90 -14.20 3.03
CA ILE A 12 44.65 -13.01 2.60
C ILE A 12 43.83 -11.74 2.81
N CYS A 13 42.58 -11.70 2.32
CA CYS A 13 41.73 -10.51 2.49
C CYS A 13 41.51 -10.19 3.98
N ASN A 14 41.27 -11.20 4.82
CA ASN A 14 41.15 -11.02 6.27
C ASN A 14 42.44 -10.46 6.89
N MET A 15 43.61 -10.95 6.47
CA MET A 15 44.89 -10.47 6.97
C MET A 15 45.09 -9.00 6.61
N VAL A 16 44.80 -8.61 5.36
CA VAL A 16 44.83 -7.20 4.92
C VAL A 16 43.87 -6.36 5.75
N HIS A 17 42.63 -6.82 5.96
CA HIS A 17 41.67 -6.13 6.82
C HIS A 17 42.21 -5.90 8.23
N GLU A 18 42.71 -6.93 8.90
CA GLU A 18 43.20 -6.80 10.28
C GLU A 18 44.44 -5.90 10.37
N ILE A 19 45.33 -5.93 9.37
CA ILE A 19 46.49 -5.04 9.30
C ILE A 19 46.04 -3.58 9.18
N LEU A 20 45.18 -3.29 8.19
CA LEU A 20 44.70 -1.93 7.94
C LEU A 20 43.83 -1.41 9.07
N LYS A 21 42.99 -2.25 9.68
CA LYS A 21 42.08 -1.84 10.77
C LYS A 21 42.82 -1.34 12.01
N HIS A 22 43.98 -1.91 12.34
CA HIS A 22 44.75 -1.55 13.55
C HIS A 22 45.80 -0.46 13.32
N GLN A 23 45.91 0.09 12.11
CA GLN A 23 46.74 1.28 11.88
C GLN A 23 46.12 2.50 12.59
N ASP A 24 46.95 3.44 13.03
CA ASP A 24 46.47 4.74 13.51
C ASP A 24 45.76 5.51 12.37
N ILE A 25 44.99 6.54 12.72
CA ILE A 25 44.20 7.31 11.74
C ILE A 25 45.10 8.05 10.76
N ASP A 26 46.32 8.44 11.18
CA ASP A 26 47.25 9.28 10.43
C ASP A 26 48.38 8.49 9.72
N VAL A 27 48.23 7.18 9.56
CA VAL A 27 49.24 6.36 8.86
C VAL A 27 49.13 6.58 7.36
N TYR A 28 50.21 7.11 6.77
CA TYR A 28 50.36 7.24 5.33
C TYR A 28 50.75 5.89 4.70
N LEU A 29 49.97 5.47 3.70
CA LEU A 29 50.35 4.39 2.80
C LEU A 29 51.09 5.01 1.61
N ASP A 30 52.17 4.36 1.21
CA ASP A 30 52.84 4.65 -0.04
C ASP A 30 51.87 4.42 -1.23
N ASP A 31 51.90 5.31 -2.23
CA ASP A 31 50.95 5.30 -3.34
C ASP A 31 50.98 3.99 -4.14
N ASP A 32 52.16 3.42 -4.36
CA ASP A 32 52.30 2.14 -5.06
C ASP A 32 51.69 1.00 -4.22
N LEU A 33 51.90 1.02 -2.90
CA LEU A 33 51.29 0.04 -2.00
C LEU A 33 49.77 0.19 -1.96
N PHE A 34 49.25 1.41 -1.93
CA PHE A 34 47.81 1.69 -1.98
C PHE A 34 47.17 1.11 -3.24
N GLU A 35 47.72 1.42 -4.42
CA GLU A 35 47.21 0.94 -5.71
C GLU A 35 47.32 -0.59 -5.83
N ASN A 36 48.39 -1.19 -5.32
CA ASN A 36 48.55 -2.65 -5.29
C ASN A 36 47.51 -3.33 -4.38
N ILE A 37 47.22 -2.77 -3.21
CA ILE A 37 46.17 -3.29 -2.33
C ILE A 37 44.81 -3.12 -2.99
N LEU A 38 44.52 -1.93 -3.52
CA LEU A 38 43.23 -1.61 -4.13
C LEU A 38 42.97 -2.51 -5.33
N SER A 39 43.92 -2.66 -6.27
CA SER A 39 43.77 -3.52 -7.45
C SER A 39 43.57 -5.00 -7.07
N SER A 40 44.35 -5.51 -6.11
CA SER A 40 44.25 -6.89 -5.64
C SER A 40 42.91 -7.17 -4.95
N MET A 41 42.47 -6.29 -4.06
CA MET A 41 41.18 -6.45 -3.38
C MET A 41 40.00 -6.24 -4.33
N SER A 42 40.11 -5.33 -5.30
CA SER A 42 39.10 -5.14 -6.36
C SER A 42 38.85 -6.42 -7.15
N PHE A 43 39.90 -7.18 -7.47
CA PHE A 43 39.75 -8.50 -8.09
C PHE A 43 38.98 -9.49 -7.18
N HIS A 44 39.24 -9.45 -5.87
CA HIS A 44 38.56 -10.30 -4.90
C HIS A 44 37.12 -9.89 -4.60
N LEU A 45 36.72 -8.65 -4.88
CA LEU A 45 35.31 -8.22 -4.85
C LEU A 45 34.45 -8.96 -5.88
N MET A 46 35.04 -9.51 -6.94
CA MET A 46 34.33 -10.27 -7.98
C MET A 46 34.53 -11.79 -7.85
N ASP A 47 35.03 -12.27 -6.69
CA ASP A 47 35.28 -13.69 -6.47
C ASP A 47 33.98 -14.52 -6.52
N LYS A 48 34.05 -15.74 -7.08
CA LYS A 48 32.91 -16.67 -7.10
C LYS A 48 32.38 -17.00 -5.70
N ASN A 49 33.26 -17.01 -4.69
CA ASN A 49 32.88 -17.31 -3.31
C ASN A 49 32.48 -16.02 -2.55
N PRO A 50 31.25 -15.91 -2.04
CA PRO A 50 30.79 -14.71 -1.33
C PRO A 50 31.57 -14.44 -0.03
N GLY A 51 32.14 -15.47 0.59
CA GLY A 51 32.97 -15.31 1.77
C GLY A 51 34.30 -14.59 1.49
N VAL A 52 34.83 -14.72 0.26
CA VAL A 52 36.00 -13.95 -0.19
C VAL A 52 35.61 -12.51 -0.48
N ARG A 53 34.51 -12.29 -1.21
CA ARG A 53 33.99 -10.94 -1.50
C ARG A 53 33.75 -10.13 -0.24
N ARG A 54 33.12 -10.73 0.78
CA ARG A 54 32.92 -10.11 2.10
C ARG A 54 34.23 -9.71 2.78
N ALA A 55 35.23 -10.58 2.74
CA ALA A 55 36.52 -10.29 3.33
C ALA A 55 37.24 -9.16 2.57
N ALA A 56 37.11 -9.12 1.24
CA ALA A 56 37.66 -8.04 0.41
C ALA A 56 36.98 -6.68 0.68
N ILE A 57 35.65 -6.64 0.84
CA ILE A 57 34.92 -5.43 1.28
C ILE A 57 35.48 -4.94 2.63
N MET A 58 35.63 -5.84 3.60
CA MET A 58 36.20 -5.43 4.89
C MET A 58 37.63 -4.92 4.73
N ALA A 59 38.45 -5.54 3.88
CA ALA A 59 39.84 -5.17 3.66
C ALA A 59 40.01 -3.72 3.17
N ILE A 60 39.19 -3.28 2.21
CA ILE A 60 39.32 -1.94 1.60
C ILE A 60 38.44 -0.88 2.26
N SER A 61 37.77 -1.18 3.38
CA SER A 61 36.85 -0.24 4.02
C SER A 61 37.51 1.09 4.42
N ARG A 62 38.80 1.07 4.76
CA ARG A 62 39.59 2.25 5.13
C ARG A 62 40.17 3.03 3.94
N LEU A 63 40.08 2.48 2.73
CA LEU A 63 40.60 3.10 1.50
C LEU A 63 39.54 3.95 0.77
N GLN A 64 38.41 4.24 1.44
CA GLN A 64 37.34 5.06 0.89
C GLN A 64 37.64 6.55 1.10
N GLU A 65 37.36 7.35 0.08
CA GLU A 65 37.42 8.80 0.14
C GLU A 65 36.00 9.38 0.05
N PRO A 66 35.68 10.48 0.76
CA PRO A 66 34.36 11.12 0.77
C PRO A 66 34.10 11.93 -0.51
N THR A 67 34.31 11.31 -1.67
CA THR A 67 34.14 11.89 -3.01
C THR A 67 33.36 10.93 -3.90
N GLU A 68 32.65 11.47 -4.90
CA GLU A 68 31.86 10.65 -5.83
C GLU A 68 32.74 9.80 -6.75
N ASP A 69 33.96 10.27 -7.03
CA ASP A 69 34.92 9.61 -7.91
C ASP A 69 35.67 8.45 -7.23
N CYS A 70 35.51 8.27 -5.92
CA CYS A 70 36.19 7.23 -5.16
C CYS A 70 35.93 5.83 -5.78
N PRO A 71 36.98 5.11 -6.21
CA PRO A 71 36.84 3.82 -6.87
C PRO A 71 36.21 2.77 -5.95
N VAL A 72 36.53 2.79 -4.65
CA VAL A 72 35.96 1.88 -3.66
C VAL A 72 34.46 2.10 -3.50
N VAL A 73 34.01 3.35 -3.43
CA VAL A 73 32.58 3.69 -3.32
C VAL A 73 31.82 3.19 -4.55
N ARG A 74 32.34 3.40 -5.76
CA ARG A 74 31.73 2.91 -7.01
C ARG A 74 31.62 1.39 -7.03
N GLN A 75 32.66 0.67 -6.60
CA GLN A 75 32.63 -0.79 -6.50
C GLN A 75 31.62 -1.27 -5.46
N TYR A 76 31.52 -0.58 -4.32
CA TYR A 76 30.52 -0.89 -3.31
C TYR A 76 29.10 -0.68 -3.81
N LEU A 77 28.81 0.42 -4.50
CA LEU A 77 27.50 0.66 -5.11
C LEU A 77 27.15 -0.42 -6.14
N TYR A 78 28.13 -0.86 -6.94
CA TYR A 78 27.95 -1.99 -7.85
C TYR A 78 27.56 -3.28 -7.11
N LEU A 79 28.30 -3.64 -6.05
CA LEU A 79 27.98 -4.83 -5.24
C LEU A 79 26.64 -4.70 -4.53
N LEU A 80 26.30 -3.51 -4.05
CA LEU A 80 25.05 -3.21 -3.38
C LEU A 80 23.85 -3.45 -4.32
N LYS A 81 24.00 -3.09 -5.59
CA LYS A 81 22.96 -3.23 -6.61
C LYS A 81 22.86 -4.65 -7.18
N PHE A 82 23.99 -5.29 -7.45
CA PHE A 82 24.04 -6.49 -8.29
C PHE A 82 24.50 -7.77 -7.60
N ASP A 83 25.08 -7.72 -6.39
CA ASP A 83 25.56 -8.96 -5.76
C ASP A 83 24.37 -9.86 -5.36
N PRO A 84 24.34 -11.14 -5.79
CA PRO A 84 23.21 -12.02 -5.48
C PRO A 84 23.12 -12.39 -4.00
N GLN A 85 24.22 -12.32 -3.25
CA GLN A 85 24.30 -12.83 -1.88
C GLN A 85 24.00 -11.73 -0.85
N PRO A 86 22.93 -11.87 -0.05
CA PRO A 86 22.53 -10.85 0.91
C PRO A 86 23.60 -10.49 1.93
N THR A 87 24.42 -11.46 2.33
CA THR A 87 25.50 -11.23 3.30
C THR A 87 26.61 -10.33 2.75
N VAL A 88 26.80 -10.29 1.43
CA VAL A 88 27.74 -9.37 0.77
C VAL A 88 27.17 -7.95 0.80
N ARG A 89 25.92 -7.76 0.33
CA ARG A 89 25.23 -6.46 0.34
C ARG A 89 25.14 -5.85 1.75
N TYR A 90 24.81 -6.66 2.74
CA TYR A 90 24.84 -6.26 4.16
C TYR A 90 26.25 -5.81 4.60
N THR A 91 27.30 -6.55 4.19
CA THR A 91 28.69 -6.19 4.55
C THR A 91 29.09 -4.87 3.89
N VAL A 92 28.61 -4.59 2.67
CA VAL A 92 28.79 -3.27 2.04
C VAL A 92 28.14 -2.17 2.87
N LEU A 93 26.85 -2.29 3.24
CA LEU A 93 26.14 -1.27 4.03
C LEU A 93 26.85 -0.94 5.35
N LYS A 94 27.43 -1.95 6.02
CA LYS A 94 28.21 -1.74 7.25
C LYS A 94 29.46 -0.89 7.05
N ASN A 95 30.07 -0.95 5.88
CA ASN A 95 31.41 -0.39 5.63
C ASN A 95 31.42 0.83 4.71
N ILE A 96 30.42 0.99 3.83
CA ILE A 96 30.38 2.12 2.90
C ILE A 96 30.27 3.45 3.64
N ILE A 97 30.97 4.48 3.20
CA ILE A 97 30.91 5.82 3.82
C ILE A 97 29.56 6.52 3.55
N GLY A 98 29.18 7.43 4.45
CA GLY A 98 27.95 8.22 4.32
C GLY A 98 28.19 9.52 3.54
N ILE A 99 27.93 9.50 2.24
CA ILE A 99 27.94 10.69 1.36
C ILE A 99 26.68 10.72 0.48
N THR A 100 26.36 11.87 -0.10
CA THR A 100 25.17 12.07 -0.94
C THR A 100 25.09 11.10 -2.11
N ALA A 101 26.20 10.83 -2.80
CA ALA A 101 26.28 9.90 -3.93
C ALA A 101 25.89 8.44 -3.59
N VAL A 102 25.89 8.07 -2.31
CA VAL A 102 25.57 6.73 -1.85
C VAL A 102 24.08 6.57 -1.51
N LEU A 103 23.35 7.67 -1.33
CA LEU A 103 22.00 7.66 -0.79
C LEU A 103 21.03 6.86 -1.66
N ASP A 104 21.07 7.00 -2.98
CA ASP A 104 20.18 6.26 -3.88
C ASP A 104 20.40 4.74 -3.78
N GLY A 105 21.68 4.32 -3.77
CA GLY A 105 22.04 2.90 -3.63
C GLY A 105 21.59 2.32 -2.28
N VAL A 106 21.72 3.08 -1.20
CA VAL A 106 21.24 2.67 0.14
C VAL A 106 19.72 2.67 0.19
N PHE A 107 19.06 3.66 -0.42
CA PHE A 107 17.62 3.77 -0.46
C PHE A 107 16.99 2.57 -1.19
N GLU A 108 17.55 2.13 -2.32
CA GLU A 108 17.13 0.89 -2.98
C GLU A 108 17.20 -0.32 -2.03
N ARG A 109 18.18 -0.37 -1.12
CA ARG A 109 18.35 -1.48 -0.16
C ARG A 109 17.37 -1.46 1.00
N THR A 110 16.63 -0.38 1.20
CA THR A 110 15.51 -0.37 2.16
C THR A 110 14.43 -1.37 1.74
N ARG A 111 14.35 -1.73 0.46
CA ARG A 111 13.41 -2.70 -0.13
C ARG A 111 14.08 -4.01 -0.54
N ASP A 112 15.25 -4.32 0.01
CA ASP A 112 15.96 -5.56 -0.31
C ASP A 112 15.15 -6.81 0.06
N VAL A 113 15.23 -7.87 -0.74
CA VAL A 113 14.55 -9.16 -0.49
C VAL A 113 14.91 -9.72 0.89
N SER A 114 16.13 -9.49 1.37
CA SER A 114 16.59 -9.93 2.69
C SER A 114 16.29 -8.88 3.77
N SER A 115 15.54 -9.28 4.80
CA SER A 115 15.24 -8.43 5.95
C SER A 115 16.50 -7.92 6.67
N MET A 116 17.55 -8.74 6.75
CA MET A 116 18.85 -8.36 7.33
C MET A 116 19.50 -7.17 6.59
N VAL A 117 19.35 -7.11 5.27
CA VAL A 117 19.90 -6.01 4.45
C VAL A 117 19.06 -4.75 4.67
N ARG A 118 17.73 -4.87 4.68
CA ARG A 118 16.82 -3.75 4.95
C ARG A 118 17.11 -3.13 6.32
N VAL A 119 17.18 -3.94 7.37
CA VAL A 119 17.53 -3.51 8.74
C VAL A 119 18.83 -2.71 8.78
N GLU A 120 19.86 -3.14 8.05
CA GLU A 120 21.14 -2.41 8.02
C GLU A 120 21.07 -1.13 7.19
N ALA A 121 20.29 -1.09 6.11
CA ALA A 121 20.07 0.12 5.32
C ALA A 121 19.38 1.21 6.17
N PHE A 122 18.38 0.84 6.96
CA PHE A 122 17.73 1.76 7.90
C PHE A 122 18.68 2.24 8.99
N LYS A 123 19.54 1.36 9.54
CA LYS A 123 20.59 1.77 10.49
C LYS A 123 21.60 2.71 9.87
N PHE A 124 21.96 2.51 8.61
CA PHE A 124 22.84 3.41 7.86
C PHE A 124 22.21 4.80 7.77
N ILE A 125 20.96 4.88 7.30
CA ILE A 125 20.23 6.16 7.17
C ILE A 125 20.14 6.86 8.53
N ALA A 126 19.77 6.12 9.58
CA ALA A 126 19.62 6.69 10.92
C ALA A 126 20.94 7.25 11.51
N LYS A 127 22.08 6.62 11.22
CA LYS A 127 23.36 6.92 11.89
C LYS A 127 24.34 7.73 11.07
N ARG A 128 24.23 7.70 9.74
CA ARG A 128 25.23 8.28 8.82
C ARG A 128 24.64 9.36 7.90
N VAL A 129 23.34 9.61 7.97
CA VAL A 129 22.66 10.57 7.09
C VAL A 129 21.89 11.57 7.96
N ASN A 130 22.17 12.85 7.74
CA ASN A 130 21.36 13.92 8.34
C ASN A 130 20.04 14.02 7.57
N TYR A 131 18.90 13.98 8.26
CA TYR A 131 17.59 14.06 7.60
C TYR A 131 17.43 15.30 6.71
N LYS A 132 18.14 16.41 7.01
CA LYS A 132 18.12 17.64 6.22
C LYS A 132 18.62 17.48 4.79
N VAL A 133 19.49 16.49 4.51
CA VAL A 133 19.92 16.20 3.13
C VAL A 133 18.91 15.36 2.34
N LEU A 134 17.92 14.77 3.02
CA LEU A 134 16.83 14.03 2.40
C LEU A 134 15.72 15.01 2.03
N ASN A 135 15.09 14.83 0.87
CA ASN A 135 13.85 15.54 0.57
C ASN A 135 12.68 14.99 1.42
N ILE A 136 11.61 15.78 1.52
CA ILE A 136 10.43 15.47 2.35
C ILE A 136 9.84 14.10 1.98
N LYS A 137 9.64 13.86 0.67
CA LYS A 137 9.16 12.58 0.13
C LYS A 137 9.99 11.36 0.58
N PHE A 138 11.31 11.47 0.61
CA PHE A 138 12.17 10.39 1.09
C PHE A 138 12.02 10.17 2.59
N ARG A 139 11.90 11.23 3.38
CA ARG A 139 11.71 11.12 4.84
C ARG A 139 10.45 10.36 5.19
N GLU A 140 9.36 10.71 4.51
CA GLU A 140 8.06 10.04 4.64
C GLU A 140 8.12 8.58 4.23
N GLN A 141 8.66 8.29 3.04
CA GLN A 141 8.75 6.93 2.53
C GLN A 141 9.56 6.03 3.46
N ILE A 142 10.67 6.52 4.03
CA ILE A 142 11.46 5.75 4.99
C ILE A 142 10.66 5.44 6.24
N VAL A 143 10.01 6.44 6.84
CA VAL A 143 9.24 6.25 8.07
C VAL A 143 8.06 5.31 7.82
N GLU A 144 7.24 5.58 6.80
CA GLU A 144 6.06 4.78 6.47
C GLU A 144 6.42 3.31 6.15
N GLN A 145 7.42 3.11 5.29
CA GLN A 145 7.88 1.78 4.91
C GLN A 145 8.44 1.02 6.12
N GLY A 146 9.24 1.69 6.95
CA GLY A 146 9.87 1.04 8.08
C GLY A 146 8.88 0.68 9.20
N PHE A 147 7.83 1.47 9.42
CA PHE A 147 6.74 1.11 10.33
C PHE A 147 5.91 -0.09 9.84
N LYS A 148 5.78 -0.26 8.52
CA LYS A 148 5.06 -1.38 7.88
C LYS A 148 5.89 -2.68 7.80
N ASP A 149 7.21 -2.61 7.93
CA ASP A 149 8.09 -3.77 7.87
C ASP A 149 8.41 -4.32 9.27
N GLU A 150 7.89 -5.51 9.59
CA GLU A 150 8.01 -6.17 10.89
C GLU A 150 9.46 -6.32 11.39
N TYR A 151 10.43 -6.50 10.48
CA TYR A 151 11.84 -6.69 10.86
C TYR A 151 12.56 -5.36 11.07
N VAL A 152 12.07 -4.29 10.44
CA VAL A 152 12.69 -2.96 10.44
C VAL A 152 12.07 -2.03 11.47
N LYS A 153 10.79 -2.21 11.81
CA LYS A 153 10.01 -1.36 12.71
C LYS A 153 10.78 -0.96 13.98
N GLY A 154 11.39 -1.93 14.66
CA GLY A 154 12.18 -1.66 15.87
C GLY A 154 13.40 -0.75 15.66
N VAL A 155 14.01 -0.73 14.46
CA VAL A 155 15.09 0.22 14.11
C VAL A 155 14.54 1.62 13.89
N VAL A 156 13.38 1.75 13.26
CA VAL A 156 12.74 3.06 13.08
C VAL A 156 12.41 3.66 14.43
N GLU A 157 11.65 2.91 15.23
CA GLU A 157 11.18 3.30 16.56
C GLU A 157 12.33 3.69 17.49
N ASN A 158 13.36 2.84 17.61
CA ASN A 158 14.38 3.00 18.66
C ASN A 158 15.66 3.71 18.21
N ILE A 159 15.86 3.94 16.91
CA ILE A 159 17.11 4.53 16.39
C ILE A 159 16.79 5.70 15.47
N LEU A 160 16.09 5.48 14.37
CA LEU A 160 15.90 6.50 13.34
C LEU A 160 15.16 7.72 13.87
N LEU A 161 13.99 7.50 14.50
CA LEU A 161 13.16 8.60 15.00
C LEU A 161 13.90 9.40 16.08
N TYR A 162 14.57 8.74 17.02
CA TYR A 162 15.34 9.44 18.06
C TYR A 162 16.50 10.26 17.48
N GLN A 163 17.27 9.73 16.53
CA GLN A 163 18.37 10.49 15.91
C GLN A 163 17.86 11.74 15.18
N TRP A 164 16.72 11.64 14.50
CA TRP A 164 16.09 12.77 13.83
C TRP A 164 15.49 13.77 14.82
N PHE A 165 14.85 13.28 15.89
CA PHE A 165 14.29 14.13 16.94
C PHE A 165 15.36 14.89 17.72
N GLU A 166 16.50 14.26 18.02
CA GLU A 166 17.68 14.93 18.57
C GLU A 166 18.19 16.03 17.62
N SER A 167 18.20 15.76 16.31
CA SER A 167 18.59 16.75 15.29
C SER A 167 17.59 17.90 15.14
N CYS A 168 16.36 17.74 15.66
CA CYS A 168 15.31 18.76 15.75
C CYS A 168 15.25 19.39 17.16
N ASN A 169 16.36 19.38 17.89
CA ASN A 169 16.48 19.97 19.23
C ASN A 169 15.42 19.48 20.24
N LYS A 170 14.92 18.24 20.07
CA LYS A 170 13.82 17.67 20.87
C LYS A 170 12.54 18.51 20.84
N ASN A 171 12.31 19.24 19.75
CA ASN A 171 11.11 20.04 19.55
C ASN A 171 10.14 19.30 18.63
N TYR A 172 8.94 18.99 19.15
CA TYR A 172 7.92 18.29 18.38
C TYR A 172 7.47 19.06 17.13
N LEU A 173 7.30 20.38 17.21
CA LEU A 173 6.87 21.17 16.04
C LEU A 173 7.95 21.21 14.96
N GLU A 174 9.22 21.35 15.35
CA GLU A 174 10.36 21.27 14.42
C GLU A 174 10.49 19.87 13.81
N PHE A 175 10.21 18.82 14.59
CA PHE A 175 10.23 17.46 14.08
C PHE A 175 9.08 17.18 13.10
N ILE A 176 7.87 17.68 13.39
CA ILE A 176 6.69 17.51 12.53
C ILE A 176 6.88 18.23 11.20
N SER A 177 7.44 19.45 11.22
CA SER A 177 7.72 20.21 10.00
C SER A 177 8.74 19.52 9.08
N CYS A 178 9.44 18.48 9.55
CA CYS A 178 10.30 17.66 8.70
C CYS A 178 9.54 16.81 7.66
N PHE A 179 8.24 16.58 7.86
CA PHE A 179 7.40 15.65 7.10
C PHE A 179 6.23 16.30 6.35
N ASP A 180 6.12 17.63 6.36
CA ASP A 180 5.00 18.35 5.72
C ASP A 180 3.61 17.72 6.01
N PRO A 181 3.09 17.84 7.24
CA PRO A 181 1.85 17.19 7.65
C PRO A 181 0.61 17.63 6.83
N LEU A 182 0.70 18.73 6.07
CA LEU A 182 -0.35 19.19 5.18
C LEU A 182 -0.54 18.22 4.00
N GLU A 183 0.56 17.82 3.38
CA GLU A 183 0.56 16.88 2.25
C GLU A 183 0.62 15.41 2.72
N HIS A 184 1.37 15.11 3.80
CA HIS A 184 1.68 13.74 4.21
C HIS A 184 1.37 13.48 5.69
N TYR A 185 0.12 13.11 5.95
CA TYR A 185 -0.42 12.96 7.31
C TYR A 185 0.14 11.76 8.09
N GLU A 186 0.31 10.60 7.42
CA GLU A 186 0.53 9.32 8.10
C GLU A 186 1.92 9.18 8.76
N PRO A 187 3.05 9.48 8.10
CA PRO A 187 4.37 9.30 8.70
C PRO A 187 4.61 10.11 10.00
N PRO A 188 4.32 11.43 10.07
CA PRO A 188 4.45 12.17 11.31
C PRO A 188 3.45 11.69 12.37
N SER A 189 2.26 11.21 11.99
CA SER A 189 1.28 10.65 12.93
C SER A 189 1.83 9.41 13.65
N LEU A 190 2.41 8.48 12.90
CA LEU A 190 3.03 7.26 13.45
C LEU A 190 4.18 7.60 14.41
N ALA A 191 5.03 8.56 14.02
CA ALA A 191 6.17 8.98 14.83
C ALA A 191 5.75 9.67 16.14
N ILE A 192 4.81 10.62 16.10
CA ILE A 192 4.29 11.28 17.30
C ILE A 192 3.62 10.26 18.22
N LYS A 193 2.75 9.39 17.67
CA LYS A 193 2.06 8.36 18.46
C LYS A 193 3.06 7.49 19.20
N TYR A 194 4.14 7.08 18.53
CA TYR A 194 5.23 6.35 19.15
C TYR A 194 5.88 7.16 20.30
N PHE A 195 6.32 8.40 20.05
CA PHE A 195 6.96 9.22 21.10
C PHE A 195 6.07 9.47 22.32
N LEU A 196 4.78 9.74 22.11
CA LEU A 196 3.81 9.92 23.17
C LEU A 196 3.65 8.66 24.01
N GLN A 197 3.62 7.48 23.38
CA GLN A 197 3.55 6.19 24.09
C GLN A 197 4.81 5.85 24.90
N GLN A 198 5.99 6.38 24.52
CA GLN A 198 7.24 6.15 25.24
C GLN A 198 7.46 7.11 26.42
N SER A 199 6.81 8.27 26.43
CA SER A 199 7.00 9.31 27.44
C SER A 199 5.87 9.32 28.48
N PRO A 200 6.15 9.56 29.77
CA PRO A 200 5.08 9.80 30.73
C PRO A 200 4.28 11.05 30.31
N PRO A 201 2.93 11.06 30.44
CA PRO A 201 2.08 12.12 29.90
C PRO A 201 2.47 13.55 30.28
N GLY A 202 2.98 13.76 31.50
CA GLY A 202 3.39 15.09 31.99
C GLY A 202 4.53 15.73 31.20
N ALA A 203 5.57 14.97 30.84
CA ALA A 203 6.73 15.52 30.11
C ALA A 203 6.37 15.90 28.65
N SER A 204 5.45 15.16 28.04
CA SER A 204 4.91 15.48 26.72
C SER A 204 3.98 16.70 26.76
N PHE A 205 3.22 16.87 27.86
CA PHE A 205 2.35 18.02 28.07
C PHE A 205 3.13 19.33 28.18
N ASP A 206 4.22 19.36 28.96
CA ASP A 206 5.05 20.56 29.17
C ASP A 206 5.53 21.17 27.84
N SER A 207 5.77 20.32 26.83
CA SER A 207 6.21 20.73 25.50
C SER A 207 5.13 21.46 24.69
N LEU A 208 3.85 21.15 24.93
CA LEU A 208 2.69 21.79 24.29
C LEU A 208 2.11 22.93 25.12
N GLN A 209 2.13 22.80 26.45
CA GLN A 209 1.56 23.77 27.38
C GLN A 209 2.13 25.18 27.19
N LYS A 210 3.39 25.29 26.77
CA LYS A 210 4.04 26.58 26.47
C LYS A 210 3.38 27.38 25.34
N TYR A 211 2.55 26.74 24.51
CA TYR A 211 1.80 27.37 23.41
C TYR A 211 0.31 27.54 23.73
N MET A 212 -0.14 27.15 24.93
CA MET A 212 -1.55 27.22 25.32
C MET A 212 -1.80 28.43 26.22
N ASN A 213 -2.96 29.07 26.06
CA ASN A 213 -3.44 30.11 26.97
C ASN A 213 -4.12 29.53 28.22
N SER A 214 -4.64 30.43 29.08
CA SER A 214 -5.36 30.04 30.30
C SER A 214 -6.64 29.22 30.05
N LYS A 215 -7.17 29.25 28.82
CA LYS A 215 -8.33 28.46 28.38
C LYS A 215 -7.94 27.09 27.81
N LYS A 216 -6.65 26.70 27.94
CA LYS A 216 -6.09 25.43 27.42
C LYS A 216 -6.21 25.31 25.90
N ILE A 217 -6.17 26.46 25.21
CA ILE A 217 -6.28 26.57 23.76
C ILE A 217 -5.00 27.19 23.22
N ILE A 218 -4.55 26.71 22.06
CA ILE A 218 -3.50 27.38 21.29
C ILE A 218 -4.10 28.66 20.68
N PRO A 219 -3.62 29.86 21.05
CA PRO A 219 -4.14 31.11 20.51
C PRO A 219 -4.04 31.15 18.98
N PHE A 220 -4.97 31.87 18.35
CA PHE A 220 -4.99 32.04 16.88
C PHE A 220 -3.63 32.46 16.29
N MET A 221 -2.90 33.34 16.97
CA MET A 221 -1.59 33.83 16.51
C MET A 221 -0.46 32.79 16.56
N GLU A 222 -0.62 31.72 17.34
CA GLU A 222 0.37 30.64 17.49
C GLU A 222 -0.03 29.36 16.74
N LEU A 223 -1.19 29.41 16.06
CA LEU A 223 -1.75 28.26 15.38
C LEU A 223 -1.07 28.06 14.03
N THR A 224 -0.45 26.91 13.85
CA THR A 224 0.17 26.45 12.61
C THR A 224 -0.35 25.05 12.28
N VAL A 225 -0.01 24.55 11.10
CA VAL A 225 -0.35 23.17 10.69
C VAL A 225 0.23 22.17 11.69
N GLU A 226 1.48 22.36 12.10
CA GLU A 226 2.20 21.49 13.04
C GLU A 226 1.62 21.58 14.45
N SER A 227 1.27 22.78 14.93
CA SER A 227 0.74 22.94 16.28
C SER A 227 -0.69 22.37 16.40
N ALA A 228 -1.54 22.55 15.38
CA ALA A 228 -2.86 21.92 15.31
C ALA A 228 -2.75 20.39 15.22
N PHE A 229 -1.85 19.88 14.38
CA PHE A 229 -1.59 18.44 14.23
C PHE A 229 -1.10 17.82 15.55
N MET A 230 -0.12 18.44 16.20
CA MET A 230 0.42 17.98 17.48
C MET A 230 -0.66 18.01 18.56
N TRP A 231 -1.46 19.09 18.63
CA TRP A 231 -2.53 19.22 19.61
C TRP A 231 -3.57 18.10 19.47
N LYS A 232 -4.04 17.83 18.25
CA LYS A 232 -4.97 16.73 17.97
C LYS A 232 -4.40 15.38 18.41
N HIS A 233 -3.16 15.06 18.06
CA HIS A 233 -2.53 13.79 18.44
C HIS A 233 -2.31 13.66 19.95
N PHE A 234 -2.02 14.77 20.62
CA PHE A 234 -1.87 14.79 22.07
C PHE A 234 -3.20 14.56 22.79
N ILE A 235 -4.28 15.23 22.39
CA ILE A 235 -5.61 14.98 22.97
C ILE A 235 -6.07 13.55 22.68
N GLN A 236 -5.80 13.02 21.48
CA GLN A 236 -6.08 11.61 21.18
C GLN A 236 -5.34 10.67 22.14
N PHE A 237 -4.05 10.90 22.38
CA PHE A 237 -3.25 10.07 23.28
C PHE A 237 -3.77 10.11 24.72
N LEU A 238 -4.14 11.30 25.23
CA LEU A 238 -4.77 11.41 26.54
C LEU A 238 -6.13 10.71 26.59
N SER A 239 -6.89 10.74 25.49
CA SER A 239 -8.19 10.08 25.36
C SER A 239 -8.05 8.56 25.44
N ASP A 240 -7.09 8.02 24.69
CA ASP A 240 -6.75 6.60 24.70
C ASP A 240 -6.31 6.13 26.11
N LEU A 241 -5.73 7.02 26.92
CA LEU A 241 -5.36 6.77 28.31
C LEU A 241 -6.47 7.09 29.33
N SER A 242 -7.61 7.64 28.91
CA SER A 242 -8.68 8.13 29.79
C SER A 242 -8.23 9.22 30.78
N LEU A 243 -7.29 10.09 30.39
CA LEU A 243 -6.71 11.17 31.22
C LEU A 243 -7.13 12.59 30.79
N ASN A 244 -8.23 12.74 30.05
CA ASN A 244 -8.57 13.98 29.34
C ASN A 244 -9.10 15.16 30.18
N ASN A 245 -9.62 14.89 31.38
CA ASN A 245 -10.52 15.85 32.03
C ASN A 245 -9.86 17.19 32.38
N ASP A 246 -8.57 17.18 32.72
CA ASP A 246 -7.87 18.38 33.17
C ASP A 246 -7.26 19.22 32.03
N ILE A 247 -7.16 18.68 30.82
CA ILE A 247 -6.46 19.34 29.68
C ILE A 247 -7.42 19.70 28.53
N ARG A 248 -8.66 19.21 28.59
CA ARG A 248 -9.71 19.51 27.61
C ARG A 248 -10.09 21.01 27.60
N PRO A 249 -10.11 21.67 26.42
CA PRO A 249 -10.67 23.02 26.29
C PRO A 249 -12.20 22.99 26.30
N GLU A 250 -12.83 24.10 26.69
CA GLU A 250 -14.29 24.25 26.63
C GLU A 250 -14.80 24.31 25.19
N VAL A 251 -15.99 23.76 24.94
CA VAL A 251 -16.60 23.72 23.59
C VAL A 251 -16.81 25.13 23.05
N ALA A 252 -17.35 26.04 23.85
CA ALA A 252 -17.58 27.43 23.45
C ALA A 252 -16.30 28.14 23.00
N ASP A 253 -15.19 27.91 23.70
CA ASP A 253 -13.91 28.53 23.34
C ASP A 253 -13.30 27.92 22.07
N MET A 254 -13.47 26.61 21.85
CA MET A 254 -13.10 25.95 20.60
C MET A 254 -13.91 26.51 19.41
N LEU A 255 -15.22 26.69 19.58
CA LEU A 255 -16.09 27.28 18.55
C LEU A 255 -15.70 28.73 18.24
N HIS A 256 -15.33 29.53 19.25
CA HIS A 256 -14.82 30.88 19.04
C HIS A 256 -13.49 30.90 18.26
N LEU A 257 -12.60 29.92 18.51
CA LEU A 257 -11.36 29.81 17.74
C LEU A 257 -11.66 29.47 16.27
N LEU A 258 -12.60 28.58 16.00
CA LEU A 258 -13.04 28.22 14.64
C LEU A 258 -13.67 29.43 13.93
N ASP A 259 -14.52 30.21 14.61
CA ASP A 259 -15.11 31.43 14.06
C ASP A 259 -14.02 32.46 13.71
N ASN A 260 -13.00 32.63 14.56
CA ASN A 260 -11.88 33.53 14.26
C ASN A 260 -11.10 33.11 13.01
N LEU A 261 -10.92 31.80 12.77
CA LEU A 261 -10.25 31.26 11.58
C LEU A 261 -11.06 31.51 10.30
N LEU A 262 -12.38 31.61 10.40
CA LEU A 262 -13.29 31.84 9.27
C LEU A 262 -13.62 33.31 9.04
N ALA A 263 -13.42 34.17 10.04
CA ALA A 263 -13.67 35.61 9.96
C ALA A 263 -12.54 36.39 9.23
N THR A 264 -11.38 35.76 9.00
CA THR A 264 -10.24 36.43 8.38
C THR A 264 -10.37 36.54 6.85
N ASP A 265 -10.97 37.63 6.37
CA ASP A 265 -10.94 38.09 4.97
C ASP A 265 -9.54 38.60 4.54
N LEU A 266 -8.47 37.86 4.85
CA LEU A 266 -7.11 38.25 4.50
C LEU A 266 -6.76 37.73 3.09
N PRO A 267 -6.39 38.61 2.13
CA PRO A 267 -5.99 38.22 0.77
C PRO A 267 -4.75 37.29 0.71
N SER A 268 -4.04 37.14 1.82
CA SER A 268 -2.85 36.31 1.98
C SER A 268 -3.10 35.01 2.79
N CYS A 269 -4.36 34.72 3.13
CA CYS A 269 -4.68 33.52 3.90
C CYS A 269 -4.55 32.28 3.03
N ASP A 270 -3.67 31.38 3.42
CA ASP A 270 -3.48 30.09 2.77
C ASP A 270 -4.69 29.19 3.09
N LEU A 271 -5.65 29.14 2.15
CA LEU A 271 -6.91 28.40 2.30
C LEU A 271 -6.69 26.91 2.60
N GLU A 272 -5.61 26.31 2.09
CA GLU A 272 -5.30 24.90 2.32
C GLU A 272 -4.87 24.68 3.78
N LYS A 273 -3.97 25.53 4.29
CA LYS A 273 -3.57 25.49 5.70
C LYS A 273 -4.75 25.75 6.62
N THR A 274 -5.57 26.75 6.32
CA THR A 274 -6.77 27.05 7.11
C THR A 274 -7.74 25.87 7.11
N SER A 275 -8.00 25.26 5.95
CA SER A 275 -8.85 24.07 5.84
C SER A 275 -8.29 22.90 6.66
N PHE A 276 -6.98 22.70 6.64
CA PHE A 276 -6.33 21.65 7.43
C PHE A 276 -6.47 21.89 8.94
N ILE A 277 -6.17 23.10 9.40
CA ILE A 277 -6.26 23.48 10.80
C ILE A 277 -7.69 23.32 11.30
N LEU A 278 -8.69 23.81 10.55
CA LEU A 278 -10.11 23.64 10.90
C LEU A 278 -10.47 22.16 11.07
N LYS A 279 -10.01 21.28 10.17
CA LYS A 279 -10.22 19.83 10.28
C LYS A 279 -9.58 19.24 11.53
N GLU A 280 -8.34 19.59 11.84
CA GLU A 280 -7.67 19.05 13.04
C GLU A 280 -8.36 19.52 14.34
N LEU A 281 -8.86 20.76 14.39
CA LEU A 281 -9.62 21.27 15.53
C LEU A 281 -10.99 20.59 15.68
N LEU A 282 -11.71 20.35 14.57
CA LEU A 282 -12.96 19.58 14.60
C LEU A 282 -12.71 18.11 15.02
N LYS A 283 -11.58 17.52 14.61
CA LYS A 283 -11.13 16.21 15.09
C LYS A 283 -10.84 16.18 16.58
N ILE A 284 -10.42 17.29 17.19
CA ILE A 284 -10.32 17.39 18.65
C ILE A 284 -11.70 17.31 19.29
N LEU A 285 -12.68 18.06 18.76
CA LEU A 285 -14.06 18.01 19.24
C LEU A 285 -14.64 16.59 19.14
N HIS A 286 -14.33 15.80 18.11
CA HIS A 286 -14.76 14.40 18.02
C HIS A 286 -14.30 13.50 19.18
N LEU A 287 -13.29 13.91 19.96
CA LEU A 287 -12.74 13.12 21.07
C LEU A 287 -13.47 13.35 22.40
N PHE A 288 -14.41 14.28 22.43
CA PHE A 288 -15.09 14.79 23.62
C PHE A 288 -16.27 13.94 24.10
N ASN A 289 -16.37 12.68 23.66
CA ASN A 289 -17.38 11.61 23.87
C ASN A 289 -18.53 11.76 24.91
N ASP A 290 -18.40 12.59 25.93
CA ASP A 290 -19.37 13.11 26.89
C ASP A 290 -19.84 14.54 26.55
N TRP A 291 -20.92 14.65 25.76
CA TRP A 291 -21.55 15.94 25.43
C TRP A 291 -22.69 16.29 26.39
N GLU A 292 -22.56 17.43 27.07
CA GLU A 292 -23.65 18.02 27.86
C GLU A 292 -24.75 18.60 26.95
N ASN A 293 -25.99 18.73 27.44
CA ASN A 293 -27.10 19.27 26.63
C ASN A 293 -26.81 20.68 26.09
N ALA A 294 -26.13 21.52 26.87
CA ALA A 294 -25.73 22.86 26.42
C ALA A 294 -24.73 22.79 25.26
N ASP A 295 -23.72 21.92 25.34
CA ASP A 295 -22.74 21.72 24.27
C ASP A 295 -23.40 21.21 22.98
N ARG A 296 -24.37 20.30 23.10
CA ARG A 296 -25.10 19.76 21.94
C ARG A 296 -25.86 20.85 21.20
N GLU A 297 -26.56 21.72 21.91
CA GLU A 297 -27.30 22.83 21.29
C GLU A 297 -26.36 23.88 20.69
N LEU A 298 -25.27 24.23 21.38
CA LEU A 298 -24.24 25.12 20.82
C LEU A 298 -23.62 24.56 19.53
N LEU A 299 -23.31 23.27 19.50
CA LEU A 299 -22.76 22.61 18.31
C LEU A 299 -23.76 22.57 17.16
N LYS A 300 -25.04 22.25 17.42
CA LYS A 300 -26.10 22.27 16.39
C LYS A 300 -26.26 23.67 15.78
N GLU A 301 -26.34 24.69 16.62
CA GLU A 301 -26.47 26.08 16.19
C GLU A 301 -25.25 26.50 15.35
N TRP A 302 -24.04 26.20 15.84
CA TRP A 302 -22.80 26.53 15.15
C TRP A 302 -22.67 25.79 13.81
N ILE A 303 -22.94 24.48 13.76
CA ILE A 303 -22.88 23.69 12.52
C ILE A 303 -23.89 24.25 11.50
N THR A 304 -25.12 24.56 11.93
CA THR A 304 -26.13 25.15 11.04
C THR A 304 -25.67 26.49 10.48
N LYS A 305 -25.13 27.38 11.33
CA LYS A 305 -24.57 28.67 10.91
C LYS A 305 -23.43 28.51 9.90
N ILE A 306 -22.51 27.60 10.15
CA ILE A 306 -21.30 27.42 9.35
C ILE A 306 -21.56 26.75 8.00
N LEU A 307 -22.50 25.80 7.93
CA LEU A 307 -22.91 25.19 6.66
C LEU A 307 -23.62 26.18 5.72
N LEU A 308 -24.12 27.30 6.27
CA LEU A 308 -24.71 28.41 5.51
C LEU A 308 -23.71 29.54 5.20
N CYS A 309 -22.47 29.43 5.70
CA CYS A 309 -21.43 30.41 5.46
C CYS A 309 -20.87 30.28 4.04
N ASP A 310 -20.65 31.42 3.38
CA ASP A 310 -20.13 31.49 2.02
C ASP A 310 -18.59 31.40 1.95
N HIS A 311 -17.93 30.92 3.01
CA HIS A 311 -16.47 30.85 3.07
C HIS A 311 -15.91 29.65 2.27
N PRO A 312 -14.82 29.81 1.48
CA PRO A 312 -14.29 28.74 0.64
C PRO A 312 -13.90 27.48 1.42
N CYS A 313 -13.41 27.56 2.65
CA CYS A 313 -12.99 26.38 3.43
C CYS A 313 -14.16 25.49 3.91
N ILE A 314 -15.41 25.95 3.82
CA ILE A 314 -16.57 25.21 4.37
C ILE A 314 -16.73 23.85 3.72
N HIS A 315 -16.60 23.77 2.38
CA HIS A 315 -16.74 22.49 1.67
C HIS A 315 -15.74 21.43 2.15
N ALA A 316 -14.58 21.84 2.67
CA ALA A 316 -13.55 20.93 3.15
C ALA A 316 -13.90 20.31 4.51
N ILE A 317 -14.69 20.98 5.34
CA ILE A 317 -15.01 20.57 6.73
C ILE A 317 -16.41 19.95 6.89
N VAL A 318 -17.20 19.87 5.82
CA VAL A 318 -18.58 19.33 5.85
C VAL A 318 -18.60 17.94 6.49
N LYS A 319 -17.63 17.09 6.14
CA LYS A 319 -17.52 15.74 6.68
C LYS A 319 -17.41 15.72 8.19
N GLU A 320 -16.47 16.50 8.74
CA GLU A 320 -16.25 16.61 10.18
C GLU A 320 -17.48 17.22 10.88
N CYS A 321 -18.12 18.23 10.29
CA CYS A 321 -19.36 18.81 10.81
C CYS A 321 -20.52 17.80 10.89
N ILE A 322 -20.76 17.04 9.82
CA ILE A 322 -21.82 16.02 9.80
C ILE A 322 -21.48 14.87 10.75
N GLN A 323 -20.22 14.46 10.83
CA GLN A 323 -19.75 13.49 11.83
C GLN A 323 -20.07 13.97 13.27
N LEU A 324 -19.86 15.25 13.58
CA LEU A 324 -20.09 15.79 14.92
C LEU A 324 -21.59 15.79 15.21
N LEU A 325 -22.39 16.19 14.23
CA LEU A 325 -23.84 16.20 14.33
C LEU A 325 -24.40 14.80 14.62
N VAL A 326 -23.90 13.77 13.92
CA VAL A 326 -24.28 12.37 14.15
C VAL A 326 -23.84 11.90 15.54
N GLN A 327 -22.68 12.33 16.04
CA GLN A 327 -22.19 11.99 17.38
C GLN A 327 -23.02 12.60 18.52
N ILE A 328 -23.44 13.87 18.40
CA ILE A 328 -24.23 14.55 19.45
C ILE A 328 -25.69 14.09 19.51
N GLY A 329 -26.22 13.54 18.41
CA GLY A 329 -27.49 12.82 18.35
C GLY A 329 -28.11 12.86 16.95
N PRO A 330 -28.66 11.73 16.45
CA PRO A 330 -29.29 11.67 15.13
C PRO A 330 -30.70 12.28 15.20
N ASP A 331 -30.78 13.60 15.31
CA ASP A 331 -32.05 14.27 15.09
C ASP A 331 -32.28 14.41 13.58
N THR A 332 -32.97 13.44 12.99
CA THR A 332 -33.28 13.42 11.55
C THR A 332 -34.00 14.69 11.11
N ASP A 333 -34.71 15.35 12.02
CA ASP A 333 -35.48 16.54 11.72
C ASP A 333 -34.55 17.76 11.57
N HIS A 334 -33.46 17.85 12.34
CA HIS A 334 -32.48 18.93 12.22
C HIS A 334 -31.71 18.88 10.89
N ILE A 335 -31.42 17.70 10.36
CA ILE A 335 -30.75 17.57 9.05
C ILE A 335 -31.72 17.84 7.91
N SER A 336 -32.99 17.48 8.08
CA SER A 336 -34.06 17.93 7.18
C SER A 336 -34.11 19.44 7.12
N GLU A 337 -34.03 20.10 8.27
CA GLU A 337 -34.00 21.55 8.39
C GLU A 337 -32.77 22.14 7.69
N ILE A 338 -31.57 21.63 7.93
CA ILE A 338 -30.34 22.09 7.27
C ILE A 338 -30.45 21.93 5.75
N ILE A 339 -30.84 20.76 5.24
CA ILE A 339 -30.98 20.52 3.80
C ILE A 339 -32.02 21.49 3.21
N ASN A 340 -33.18 21.65 3.84
CA ASN A 340 -34.22 22.56 3.39
C ASN A 340 -33.77 24.03 3.44
N ILE A 341 -33.07 24.46 4.48
CA ILE A 341 -32.53 25.83 4.56
C ILE A 341 -31.54 26.06 3.42
N ILE A 342 -30.60 25.14 3.18
CA ILE A 342 -29.63 25.34 2.11
C ILE A 342 -30.33 25.34 0.74
N ILE A 343 -31.34 24.51 0.51
CA ILE A 343 -32.11 24.52 -0.76
C ILE A 343 -32.90 25.81 -0.93
N ASN A 344 -33.60 26.27 0.10
CA ASN A 344 -34.35 27.53 0.05
C ASN A 344 -33.40 28.70 -0.26
N THR A 345 -32.17 28.67 0.25
CA THR A 345 -31.16 29.67 -0.09
C THR A 345 -30.56 29.53 -1.50
N LEU A 346 -30.70 28.38 -2.16
CA LEU A 346 -30.34 28.15 -3.57
C LEU A 346 -31.42 28.64 -4.54
N GLU A 347 -32.70 28.53 -4.17
CA GLU A 347 -33.85 28.92 -4.99
C GLU A 347 -34.08 30.45 -5.01
N MET A 348 -33.37 31.22 -4.18
CA MET A 348 -33.44 32.68 -4.22
C MET A 348 -32.85 33.24 -5.53
N GLU A 349 -33.68 33.96 -6.29
CA GLU A 349 -33.42 34.48 -7.64
C GLU A 349 -32.46 35.68 -7.69
N ASP A 350 -31.18 35.48 -7.38
CA ASP A 350 -30.14 36.43 -7.80
C ASP A 350 -29.32 35.83 -8.95
N SER A 351 -29.43 36.42 -10.14
CA SER A 351 -28.69 36.05 -11.36
C SER A 351 -27.21 36.44 -11.32
N ASN A 352 -26.82 37.38 -10.44
CA ASN A 352 -25.45 37.88 -10.30
C ASN A 352 -24.54 37.03 -9.39
N LYS A 353 -25.01 35.88 -8.88
CA LYS A 353 -24.28 35.04 -7.90
C LYS A 353 -24.11 33.58 -8.36
N HIS A 354 -23.76 33.36 -9.62
CA HIS A 354 -23.58 32.00 -10.17
C HIS A 354 -22.49 31.20 -9.43
N GLU A 355 -21.40 31.84 -9.03
CA GLU A 355 -20.31 31.21 -8.27
C GLU A 355 -20.77 30.79 -6.86
N LEU A 356 -21.48 31.67 -6.15
CA LEU A 356 -22.05 31.37 -4.83
C LEU A 356 -23.06 30.22 -4.89
N LYS A 357 -23.94 30.23 -5.91
CA LYS A 357 -24.89 29.13 -6.16
C LYS A 357 -24.17 27.80 -6.38
N THR A 358 -23.04 27.84 -7.07
CA THR A 358 -22.21 26.64 -7.30
C THR A 358 -21.57 26.15 -6.00
N GLN A 359 -20.97 27.04 -5.22
CA GLN A 359 -20.36 26.71 -3.92
C GLN A 359 -21.39 26.10 -2.95
N ARG A 360 -22.58 26.71 -2.86
CA ARG A 360 -23.67 26.18 -2.04
C ARG A 360 -24.16 24.81 -2.52
N ARG A 361 -24.27 24.58 -3.84
CA ARG A 361 -24.59 23.25 -4.39
C ARG A 361 -23.54 22.21 -4.00
N VAL A 362 -22.27 22.56 -4.03
CA VAL A 362 -21.18 21.67 -3.57
C VAL A 362 -21.34 21.32 -2.09
N VAL A 363 -21.65 22.31 -1.24
CA VAL A 363 -21.90 22.06 0.20
C VAL A 363 -23.11 21.14 0.40
N VAL A 364 -24.25 21.38 -0.27
CA VAL A 364 -25.43 20.50 -0.19
C VAL A 364 -25.11 19.07 -0.58
N LEU A 365 -24.41 18.87 -1.70
CA LEU A 365 -24.07 17.53 -2.16
C LEU A 365 -23.13 16.83 -1.19
N ASN A 366 -22.15 17.55 -0.61
CA ASN A 366 -21.30 16.99 0.45
C ASN A 366 -22.12 16.64 1.71
N VAL A 367 -23.09 17.47 2.10
CA VAL A 367 -23.98 17.17 3.23
C VAL A 367 -24.79 15.90 2.96
N ILE A 368 -25.40 15.78 1.77
CA ILE A 368 -26.15 14.58 1.36
C ILE A 368 -25.23 13.35 1.38
N PHE A 369 -24.06 13.46 0.75
CA PHE A 369 -23.09 12.37 0.65
C PHE A 369 -22.60 11.90 2.02
N GLU A 370 -22.25 12.81 2.92
CA GLU A 370 -21.73 12.45 4.24
C GLU A 370 -22.85 11.99 5.20
N TYR A 371 -24.04 12.58 5.09
CA TYR A 371 -25.18 12.20 5.93
C TYR A 371 -25.68 10.78 5.64
N PHE A 372 -25.83 10.42 4.36
CA PHE A 372 -26.38 9.10 4.01
C PHE A 372 -25.34 7.97 4.06
N GLN A 373 -24.08 8.25 4.41
CA GLN A 373 -23.11 7.19 4.70
C GLN A 373 -23.42 6.42 6.00
N TYR A 374 -24.26 6.96 6.90
CA TYR A 374 -24.59 6.28 8.15
C TYR A 374 -25.82 5.38 8.00
N PRO A 375 -25.73 4.06 8.33
CA PRO A 375 -26.78 3.08 8.05
C PRO A 375 -28.13 3.31 8.73
N LYS A 376 -28.20 4.17 9.74
CA LYS A 376 -29.42 4.41 10.53
C LYS A 376 -30.38 5.41 9.87
N HIS A 377 -29.96 6.11 8.82
CA HIS A 377 -30.77 7.15 8.20
C HIS A 377 -31.64 6.60 7.07
N THR A 378 -32.90 7.04 7.02
CA THR A 378 -33.89 6.63 6.03
C THR A 378 -34.19 7.75 5.06
N LEU A 379 -34.37 7.41 3.77
CA LEU A 379 -34.63 8.38 2.72
C LEU A 379 -36.08 8.88 2.68
N GLU A 380 -37.04 8.21 3.34
CA GLU A 380 -38.48 8.45 3.19
C GLU A 380 -38.90 9.92 3.36
N LYS A 381 -38.41 10.60 4.40
CA LYS A 381 -38.72 12.02 4.67
C LYS A 381 -38.11 13.00 3.67
N HIS A 382 -37.14 12.56 2.87
CA HIS A 382 -36.28 13.41 2.04
C HIS A 382 -36.34 13.07 0.54
N LEU A 383 -37.07 12.01 0.16
CA LEU A 383 -36.98 11.38 -1.15
C LEU A 383 -37.18 12.36 -2.31
N THR A 384 -38.25 13.15 -2.28
CA THR A 384 -38.61 14.08 -3.38
C THR A 384 -37.56 15.17 -3.56
N THR A 385 -37.14 15.77 -2.45
CA THR A 385 -36.15 16.84 -2.42
C THR A 385 -34.78 16.36 -2.89
N VAL A 386 -34.33 15.20 -2.39
CA VAL A 386 -33.05 14.61 -2.75
C VAL A 386 -33.05 14.15 -4.22
N ASP A 387 -34.12 13.49 -4.70
CA ASP A 387 -34.23 13.05 -6.11
C ASP A 387 -34.08 14.22 -7.09
N LYS A 388 -34.75 15.36 -6.82
CA LYS A 388 -34.62 16.59 -7.63
C LYS A 388 -33.17 17.08 -7.69
N ILE A 389 -32.51 17.20 -6.53
CA ILE A 389 -31.13 17.71 -6.45
C ILE A 389 -30.15 16.79 -7.17
N LEU A 390 -30.29 15.49 -7.00
CA LEU A 390 -29.41 14.51 -7.64
C LEU A 390 -29.56 14.55 -9.17
N LEU A 391 -30.80 14.64 -9.68
CA LEU A 391 -31.04 14.79 -11.13
C LEU A 391 -30.41 16.07 -11.69
N ASP A 392 -30.65 17.21 -11.04
CA ASP A 392 -30.09 18.50 -11.45
C ASP A 392 -28.55 18.50 -11.42
N SER A 393 -27.97 17.78 -10.45
CA SER A 393 -26.52 17.70 -10.28
C SER A 393 -25.86 16.84 -11.35
N ILE A 394 -26.44 15.67 -11.68
CA ILE A 394 -25.95 14.79 -12.75
C ILE A 394 -26.02 15.47 -14.13
N GLN A 395 -27.01 16.32 -14.35
CA GLN A 395 -27.17 17.08 -15.59
C GLN A 395 -26.31 18.36 -15.64
N SER A 396 -25.62 18.70 -14.54
CA SER A 396 -24.81 19.91 -14.46
C SER A 396 -23.63 19.90 -15.45
N SER A 397 -23.35 21.06 -16.03
CA SER A 397 -22.13 21.31 -16.80
C SER A 397 -20.90 21.53 -15.94
N ILE A 398 -21.07 21.73 -14.63
CA ILE A 398 -19.98 21.99 -13.69
C ILE A 398 -19.42 20.66 -13.20
N HIS A 399 -18.14 20.40 -13.51
CA HIS A 399 -17.47 19.13 -13.21
C HIS A 399 -17.58 18.70 -11.75
N THR A 400 -17.33 19.62 -10.79
CA THR A 400 -17.39 19.32 -9.35
C THR A 400 -18.79 18.95 -8.87
N VAL A 401 -19.81 19.69 -9.31
CA VAL A 401 -21.22 19.42 -9.00
C VAL A 401 -21.63 18.07 -9.59
N LYS A 402 -21.27 17.81 -10.85
CA LYS A 402 -21.58 16.55 -11.54
C LYS A 402 -20.94 15.34 -10.84
N MET A 403 -19.65 15.45 -10.51
CA MET A 403 -18.90 14.42 -9.80
C MET A 403 -19.49 14.10 -8.41
N LEU A 404 -19.78 15.13 -7.61
CA LEU A 404 -20.43 14.97 -6.30
C LEU A 404 -21.87 14.45 -6.43
N GLY A 405 -22.58 14.82 -7.50
CA GLY A 405 -23.89 14.28 -7.84
C GLY A 405 -23.85 12.77 -7.98
N TYR A 406 -22.95 12.23 -8.81
CA TYR A 406 -22.79 10.78 -8.97
C TYR A 406 -22.35 10.07 -7.68
N LYS A 407 -21.45 10.66 -6.89
CA LYS A 407 -21.07 10.11 -5.57
C LYS A 407 -22.28 10.02 -4.63
N SER A 408 -23.08 11.08 -4.59
CA SER A 408 -24.27 11.15 -3.74
C SER A 408 -25.34 10.15 -4.20
N VAL A 409 -25.54 9.98 -5.51
CA VAL A 409 -26.40 8.93 -6.07
C VAL A 409 -25.97 7.55 -5.59
N GLY A 410 -24.67 7.24 -5.63
CA GLY A 410 -24.16 5.95 -5.17
C GLY A 410 -24.55 5.65 -3.73
N VAL A 411 -24.32 6.60 -2.82
CA VAL A 411 -24.67 6.43 -1.40
C VAL A 411 -26.18 6.31 -1.20
N VAL A 412 -26.97 7.22 -1.80
CA VAL A 412 -28.43 7.25 -1.65
C VAL A 412 -29.08 5.99 -2.23
N CYS A 413 -28.58 5.48 -3.35
CA CYS A 413 -29.11 4.26 -3.95
C CYS A 413 -28.80 3.02 -3.10
N CYS A 414 -27.73 3.02 -2.30
CA CYS A 414 -27.38 1.92 -1.40
C CYS A 414 -28.18 1.92 -0.08
N LEU A 415 -29.03 2.93 0.16
CA LEU A 415 -30.02 2.92 1.26
C LEU A 415 -31.17 1.95 0.94
N ASP A 416 -32.08 1.70 1.88
CA ASP A 416 -33.24 0.80 1.67
C ASP A 416 -34.33 1.41 0.74
N CYS A 417 -34.00 1.63 -0.53
CA CYS A 417 -34.89 2.18 -1.56
C CYS A 417 -34.65 1.54 -2.95
N PRO A 418 -35.13 0.30 -3.17
CA PRO A 418 -34.85 -0.45 -4.40
C PRO A 418 -35.34 0.24 -5.68
N GLN A 419 -36.46 0.97 -5.62
CA GLN A 419 -37.03 1.65 -6.78
C GLN A 419 -36.10 2.75 -7.32
N MET A 420 -35.52 3.54 -6.41
CA MET A 420 -34.56 4.58 -6.77
C MET A 420 -33.27 3.95 -7.29
N ALA A 421 -32.80 2.88 -6.66
CA ALA A 421 -31.64 2.13 -7.13
C ALA A 421 -31.83 1.62 -8.58
N MET A 422 -32.97 1.01 -8.91
CA MET A 422 -33.26 0.58 -10.29
C MET A 422 -33.24 1.75 -11.28
N LYS A 423 -33.93 2.85 -10.95
CA LYS A 423 -33.98 4.06 -11.80
C LYS A 423 -32.57 4.58 -12.11
N TYR A 424 -31.74 4.74 -11.08
CA TYR A 424 -30.40 5.32 -11.26
C TYR A 424 -29.37 4.34 -11.80
N TYR A 425 -29.56 3.02 -11.63
CA TYR A 425 -28.65 2.03 -12.19
C TYR A 425 -28.56 2.17 -13.71
N ASP A 426 -29.70 2.28 -14.39
CA ASP A 426 -29.73 2.47 -15.85
C ASP A 426 -29.10 3.80 -16.28
N VAL A 427 -29.34 4.87 -15.50
CA VAL A 427 -28.71 6.18 -15.74
C VAL A 427 -27.19 6.08 -15.61
N LEU A 428 -26.69 5.44 -14.54
CA LEU A 428 -25.26 5.26 -14.30
C LEU A 428 -24.61 4.42 -15.39
N MET A 429 -25.24 3.31 -15.81
CA MET A 429 -24.74 2.47 -16.90
C MET A 429 -24.62 3.24 -18.23
N LEU A 430 -25.57 4.13 -18.52
CA LEU A 430 -25.51 4.99 -19.71
C LEU A 430 -24.42 6.06 -19.57
N SER A 431 -24.34 6.73 -18.43
CA SER A 431 -23.32 7.75 -18.15
C SER A 431 -21.90 7.19 -18.18
N MET A 432 -21.73 5.91 -17.83
CA MET A 432 -20.45 5.23 -17.82
C MET A 432 -19.78 5.18 -19.21
N VAL A 433 -20.56 5.22 -20.30
CA VAL A 433 -20.06 5.26 -21.68
C VAL A 433 -19.71 6.69 -22.12
N LEU A 434 -20.28 7.71 -21.46
CA LEU A 434 -20.18 9.11 -21.87
C LEU A 434 -19.12 9.90 -21.08
N GLU A 435 -18.81 9.47 -19.86
CA GLU A 435 -17.99 10.22 -18.91
C GLU A 435 -16.56 9.65 -18.83
N ALA A 436 -15.62 10.46 -18.32
CA ALA A 436 -14.22 10.08 -18.14
C ALA A 436 -13.62 10.64 -16.84
N GLY A 437 -12.42 10.17 -16.48
CA GLY A 437 -11.67 10.65 -15.31
C GLY A 437 -12.41 10.45 -13.98
N GLN A 438 -12.36 11.45 -13.10
CA GLN A 438 -12.92 11.36 -11.73
C GLN A 438 -14.44 11.11 -11.69
N ILE A 439 -15.17 11.56 -12.71
CA ILE A 439 -16.62 11.32 -12.83
C ILE A 439 -16.85 9.83 -13.07
N LEU A 440 -16.09 9.23 -13.99
CA LEU A 440 -16.16 7.80 -14.28
C LEU A 440 -15.77 6.95 -13.05
N SER A 441 -14.73 7.36 -12.31
CA SER A 441 -14.37 6.73 -11.04
C SER A 441 -15.54 6.73 -10.04
N SER A 442 -16.31 7.82 -9.99
CA SER A 442 -17.47 7.95 -9.09
C SER A 442 -18.64 7.07 -9.54
N ILE A 443 -18.93 7.03 -10.84
CA ILE A 443 -19.97 6.18 -11.44
C ILE A 443 -19.66 4.70 -11.22
N LEU A 444 -18.43 4.27 -11.52
CA LEU A 444 -18.02 2.88 -11.38
C LEU A 444 -18.11 2.41 -9.92
N SER A 445 -17.66 3.26 -8.99
CA SER A 445 -17.76 2.96 -7.55
C SER A 445 -19.22 2.80 -7.12
N ALA A 446 -20.09 3.72 -7.54
CA ALA A 446 -21.54 3.67 -7.25
C ALA A 446 -22.19 2.38 -7.78
N LEU A 447 -21.91 2.01 -9.04
CA LEU A 447 -22.44 0.77 -9.64
C LEU A 447 -21.99 -0.47 -8.89
N ILE A 448 -20.69 -0.56 -8.54
CA ILE A 448 -20.15 -1.68 -7.76
C ILE A 448 -20.85 -1.77 -6.40
N ASP A 449 -20.97 -0.65 -5.68
CA ASP A 449 -21.58 -0.64 -4.35
C ASP A 449 -23.08 -0.98 -4.39
N MET A 450 -23.81 -0.53 -5.42
CA MET A 450 -25.21 -0.92 -5.64
C MET A 450 -25.36 -2.42 -5.88
N VAL A 451 -24.51 -3.02 -6.71
CA VAL A 451 -24.51 -4.48 -6.95
C VAL A 451 -24.10 -5.22 -5.68
N LEU A 452 -23.12 -4.72 -4.93
CA LEU A 452 -22.72 -5.28 -3.64
C LEU A 452 -23.77 -5.12 -2.55
N THR A 453 -24.76 -4.24 -2.73
CA THR A 453 -25.89 -4.09 -1.80
C THR A 453 -27.00 -5.05 -2.20
N TYR A 454 -27.54 -4.90 -3.42
CA TYR A 454 -28.76 -5.60 -3.84
C TYR A 454 -28.53 -6.91 -4.62
N GLY A 455 -27.34 -7.11 -5.17
CA GLY A 455 -27.03 -8.21 -6.08
C GLY A 455 -27.36 -7.86 -7.53
N ILE A 456 -26.61 -8.45 -8.46
CA ILE A 456 -26.74 -8.11 -9.88
C ILE A 456 -28.11 -8.48 -10.44
N GLN A 457 -28.73 -9.55 -9.90
CA GLN A 457 -30.03 -10.07 -10.32
C GLN A 457 -31.16 -9.05 -10.22
N MET A 458 -31.07 -8.09 -9.27
CA MET A 458 -32.08 -7.03 -9.14
C MET A 458 -32.11 -6.10 -10.35
N PHE A 459 -30.97 -5.95 -11.03
CA PHE A 459 -30.81 -5.04 -12.16
C PHE A 459 -30.90 -5.77 -13.51
N GLU A 460 -30.97 -7.11 -13.51
CA GLU A 460 -31.11 -7.88 -14.74
C GLU A 460 -32.51 -7.68 -15.34
N ASN A 461 -32.56 -7.35 -16.62
CA ASN A 461 -33.79 -7.24 -17.41
C ASN A 461 -33.82 -8.37 -18.44
N GLU A 462 -35.02 -8.83 -18.84
CA GLU A 462 -35.19 -9.97 -19.78
C GLU A 462 -34.38 -9.84 -21.08
N ASN A 463 -34.08 -8.61 -21.51
CA ASN A 463 -33.35 -8.32 -22.76
C ASN A 463 -31.93 -7.78 -22.54
N VAL A 464 -31.48 -7.57 -21.29
CA VAL A 464 -30.19 -6.94 -20.99
C VAL A 464 -29.49 -7.68 -19.86
N HIS A 465 -28.42 -8.40 -20.21
CA HIS A 465 -27.50 -9.01 -19.26
C HIS A 465 -26.57 -7.95 -18.65
N GLN A 466 -27.02 -7.28 -17.59
CA GLN A 466 -26.23 -6.25 -16.91
C GLN A 466 -24.94 -6.82 -16.29
N SER A 467 -24.97 -8.08 -15.85
CA SER A 467 -23.80 -8.83 -15.40
C SER A 467 -22.71 -8.90 -16.48
N GLY A 468 -23.09 -9.19 -17.73
CA GLY A 468 -22.18 -9.19 -18.88
C GLY A 468 -21.62 -7.78 -19.19
N LYS A 469 -22.47 -6.76 -19.24
CA LYS A 469 -22.04 -5.39 -19.50
C LYS A 469 -21.06 -4.85 -18.46
N LEU A 470 -21.35 -5.11 -17.17
CA LEU A 470 -20.47 -4.71 -16.09
C LEU A 470 -19.13 -5.47 -16.14
N LEU A 471 -19.16 -6.76 -16.48
CA LEU A 471 -17.96 -7.57 -16.67
C LEU A 471 -17.08 -7.03 -17.81
N ASP A 472 -17.67 -6.78 -18.98
CA ASP A 472 -16.97 -6.21 -20.14
C ASP A 472 -16.35 -4.85 -19.79
N PHE A 473 -17.11 -4.02 -19.09
CA PHE A 473 -16.62 -2.71 -18.65
C PHE A 473 -15.44 -2.80 -17.68
N LEU A 474 -15.52 -3.71 -16.69
CA LEU A 474 -14.43 -3.93 -15.75
C LEU A 474 -13.17 -4.41 -16.49
N LEU A 475 -13.32 -5.31 -17.47
CA LEU A 475 -12.22 -5.80 -18.31
C LEU A 475 -11.55 -4.67 -19.11
N ASP A 476 -12.34 -3.81 -19.76
CA ASP A 476 -11.83 -2.66 -20.52
C ASP A 476 -11.00 -1.72 -19.64
N HIS A 477 -11.39 -1.55 -18.36
CA HIS A 477 -10.74 -0.63 -17.44
C HIS A 477 -9.60 -1.24 -16.61
N LEU A 478 -9.35 -2.56 -16.70
CA LEU A 478 -8.14 -3.16 -16.13
C LEU A 478 -6.86 -2.57 -16.73
N TYR A 479 -6.92 -2.14 -18.00
CA TYR A 479 -5.79 -1.58 -18.74
C TYR A 479 -5.90 -0.05 -18.93
N SER A 480 -6.75 0.62 -18.14
CA SER A 480 -6.89 2.08 -18.17
C SER A 480 -5.55 2.77 -17.88
N GLN A 481 -5.32 3.93 -18.52
CA GLN A 481 -4.20 4.80 -18.19
C GLN A 481 -4.41 5.53 -16.85
N ASP A 482 -5.66 5.64 -16.39
CA ASP A 482 -6.00 6.23 -15.11
C ASP A 482 -5.91 5.17 -14.00
N ASP A 483 -4.90 5.31 -13.13
CA ASP A 483 -4.67 4.41 -12.01
C ASP A 483 -5.84 4.39 -11.03
N SER A 484 -6.60 5.48 -10.86
CA SER A 484 -7.74 5.50 -9.95
C SER A 484 -8.85 4.57 -10.43
N ILE A 485 -9.21 4.67 -11.72
CA ILE A 485 -10.25 3.84 -12.34
C ILE A 485 -9.82 2.38 -12.36
N LYS A 486 -8.56 2.14 -12.73
CA LYS A 486 -7.95 0.81 -12.72
C LYS A 486 -8.02 0.15 -11.35
N MET A 487 -7.69 0.88 -10.28
CA MET A 487 -7.77 0.37 -8.90
C MET A 487 -9.20 0.06 -8.48
N ILE A 488 -10.16 0.89 -8.88
CA ILE A 488 -11.59 0.64 -8.62
C ILE A 488 -12.05 -0.61 -9.37
N ALA A 489 -11.67 -0.77 -10.64
CA ALA A 489 -12.02 -1.94 -11.44
C ALA A 489 -11.46 -3.24 -10.84
N ILE A 490 -10.18 -3.26 -10.45
CA ILE A 490 -9.54 -4.42 -9.80
C ILE A 490 -10.25 -4.77 -8.48
N LYS A 491 -10.45 -3.79 -7.59
CA LYS A 491 -11.12 -4.02 -6.30
C LYS A 491 -12.59 -4.42 -6.49
N GLY A 492 -13.28 -3.83 -7.46
CA GLY A 492 -14.64 -4.17 -7.84
C GLY A 492 -14.75 -5.61 -8.31
N ALA A 493 -13.91 -6.02 -9.25
CA ALA A 493 -13.86 -7.39 -9.75
C ALA A 493 -13.66 -8.40 -8.61
N PHE A 494 -12.73 -8.13 -7.70
CA PHE A 494 -12.51 -8.97 -6.52
C PHE A 494 -13.75 -9.11 -5.63
N LYS A 495 -14.39 -7.99 -5.27
CA LYS A 495 -15.57 -8.01 -4.39
C LYS A 495 -16.76 -8.72 -5.06
N LEU A 496 -17.00 -8.46 -6.34
CA LEU A 496 -18.12 -9.04 -7.09
C LEU A 496 -17.93 -10.55 -7.34
N VAL A 497 -16.70 -11.01 -7.60
CA VAL A 497 -16.38 -12.45 -7.71
C VAL A 497 -16.55 -13.17 -6.37
N ILE A 498 -16.21 -12.53 -5.25
CA ILE A 498 -16.44 -13.10 -3.91
C ILE A 498 -17.94 -13.31 -3.65
N ARG A 499 -18.76 -12.32 -4.00
CA ARG A 499 -20.22 -12.40 -3.83
C ARG A 499 -20.87 -13.35 -4.84
N GLY A 500 -20.25 -13.55 -6.00
CA GLY A 500 -20.72 -14.44 -7.07
C GLY A 500 -21.57 -13.73 -8.12
N ASP A 501 -21.53 -12.40 -8.17
CA ASP A 501 -22.31 -11.59 -9.13
C ASP A 501 -21.67 -11.55 -10.53
N ILE A 502 -20.36 -11.81 -10.63
CA ILE A 502 -19.64 -11.89 -11.92
C ILE A 502 -18.76 -13.14 -12.02
N ALA A 503 -18.41 -13.48 -13.25
CA ALA A 503 -17.62 -14.67 -13.56
C ALA A 503 -16.16 -14.52 -13.08
N PRO A 504 -15.57 -15.53 -12.41
CA PRO A 504 -14.22 -15.44 -11.83
C PRO A 504 -13.08 -15.35 -12.85
N GLN A 505 -13.34 -15.61 -14.14
CA GLN A 505 -12.34 -15.58 -15.21
C GLN A 505 -11.66 -14.21 -15.36
N ILE A 506 -12.34 -13.12 -14.98
CA ILE A 506 -11.74 -11.78 -14.90
C ILE A 506 -10.48 -11.75 -14.02
N LEU A 507 -10.42 -12.58 -12.98
CA LEU A 507 -9.28 -12.62 -12.06
C LEU A 507 -8.00 -13.14 -12.73
N THR A 508 -8.11 -13.90 -13.82
CA THR A 508 -6.94 -14.27 -14.65
C THR A 508 -6.32 -13.03 -15.27
N HIS A 509 -7.13 -12.14 -15.83
CA HIS A 509 -6.65 -10.88 -16.42
C HIS A 509 -6.06 -9.94 -15.35
N VAL A 510 -6.72 -9.84 -14.19
CA VAL A 510 -6.22 -9.07 -13.03
C VAL A 510 -4.85 -9.60 -12.58
N LEU A 511 -4.68 -10.93 -12.46
CA LEU A 511 -3.43 -11.55 -12.03
C LEU A 511 -2.30 -11.34 -13.05
N VAL A 512 -2.58 -11.54 -14.34
CA VAL A 512 -1.60 -11.29 -15.41
C VAL A 512 -1.19 -9.83 -15.45
N PHE A 513 -2.14 -8.92 -15.28
CA PHE A 513 -1.85 -7.49 -15.15
C PHE A 513 -0.94 -7.21 -13.94
N GLY A 514 -1.24 -7.81 -12.79
CA GLY A 514 -0.39 -7.71 -11.59
C GLY A 514 1.06 -8.13 -11.82
N PHE A 515 1.34 -9.06 -12.75
CA PHE A 515 2.71 -9.37 -13.14
C PHE A 515 3.34 -8.26 -13.98
N THR A 516 2.61 -7.60 -14.88
CA THR A 516 3.19 -6.52 -15.70
C THR A 516 3.72 -5.36 -14.86
N THR A 517 3.16 -5.13 -13.66
CA THR A 517 3.60 -4.10 -12.71
C THR A 517 4.73 -4.57 -11.79
N TYR A 518 5.19 -5.82 -11.89
CA TYR A 518 6.24 -6.39 -11.04
C TYR A 518 7.59 -5.66 -11.16
N LEU A 519 7.90 -5.13 -12.35
CA LEU A 519 9.14 -4.36 -12.57
C LEU A 519 9.05 -2.93 -12.03
N ASP A 520 7.84 -2.43 -11.76
CA ASP A 520 7.60 -1.09 -11.23
C ASP A 520 7.59 -1.17 -9.70
N SER A 521 8.75 -0.93 -9.08
CA SER A 521 8.94 -1.00 -7.62
C SER A 521 8.04 -0.06 -6.79
N SER A 522 7.32 0.85 -7.45
CA SER A 522 6.35 1.79 -6.86
C SER A 522 4.94 1.23 -6.74
N SER A 523 4.58 0.17 -7.50
CA SER A 523 3.21 -0.35 -7.52
C SER A 523 2.98 -1.34 -6.38
N ALA A 524 2.05 -1.08 -5.45
CA ALA A 524 1.68 -2.06 -4.42
C ALA A 524 0.94 -3.29 -4.98
N LEU A 525 0.46 -3.20 -6.22
CA LEU A 525 -0.42 -4.18 -6.86
C LEU A 525 0.21 -5.57 -7.03
N TYR A 526 1.52 -5.64 -7.29
CA TYR A 526 2.20 -6.93 -7.51
C TYR A 526 2.15 -7.82 -6.25
N MET A 527 1.99 -7.23 -5.05
CA MET A 527 1.79 -7.98 -3.80
C MET A 527 0.31 -8.12 -3.45
N ASP A 528 -0.48 -7.08 -3.66
CA ASP A 528 -1.88 -7.05 -3.24
C ASP A 528 -2.73 -8.11 -3.95
N ILE A 529 -2.51 -8.32 -5.25
CA ILE A 529 -3.29 -9.27 -6.06
C ILE A 529 -3.02 -10.73 -5.65
N PRO A 530 -1.77 -11.22 -5.54
CA PRO A 530 -1.51 -12.55 -4.99
C PRO A 530 -2.03 -12.72 -3.56
N ASN A 531 -1.90 -11.70 -2.71
CA ASN A 531 -2.41 -11.74 -1.33
C ASN A 531 -3.94 -11.85 -1.27
N PHE A 532 -4.65 -11.18 -2.19
CA PHE A 532 -6.08 -11.35 -2.33
C PHE A 532 -6.44 -12.80 -2.68
N LEU A 533 -5.79 -13.40 -3.69
CA LEU A 533 -6.07 -14.78 -4.10
C LEU A 533 -5.76 -15.79 -2.98
N LYS A 534 -4.69 -15.55 -2.22
CA LYS A 534 -4.36 -16.31 -1.00
C LYS A 534 -5.46 -16.24 0.07
N ARG A 535 -6.23 -15.16 0.14
CA ARG A 535 -7.41 -15.09 1.01
C ARG A 535 -8.63 -15.74 0.36
N TYR A 536 -8.84 -15.52 -0.94
CA TYR A 536 -9.98 -16.05 -1.69
C TYR A 536 -10.01 -17.58 -1.72
N ILE A 537 -8.86 -18.25 -1.72
CA ILE A 537 -8.74 -19.71 -1.70
C ILE A 537 -9.39 -20.37 -0.47
N TYR A 538 -9.68 -19.62 0.60
CA TYR A 538 -10.38 -20.12 1.78
C TYR A 538 -11.91 -20.09 1.64
N THR A 539 -12.45 -19.47 0.58
CA THR A 539 -13.88 -19.50 0.30
C THR A 539 -14.32 -20.88 -0.21
N ARG A 540 -15.62 -21.18 -0.13
CA ARG A 540 -16.18 -22.50 -0.51
C ARG A 540 -15.79 -22.97 -1.91
N ASN A 541 -15.84 -22.07 -2.90
CA ASN A 541 -15.45 -22.35 -4.29
C ASN A 541 -14.01 -21.91 -4.62
N GLY A 542 -13.33 -21.29 -3.65
CA GLY A 542 -11.99 -20.71 -3.79
C GLY A 542 -10.95 -21.67 -4.35
N PRO A 543 -10.75 -22.88 -3.78
CA PRO A 543 -9.70 -23.81 -4.19
C PRO A 543 -9.74 -24.15 -5.69
N LYS A 544 -10.91 -24.56 -6.19
CA LYS A 544 -11.11 -24.93 -7.59
C LYS A 544 -10.89 -23.73 -8.51
N THR A 545 -11.50 -22.60 -8.18
CA THR A 545 -11.42 -21.37 -8.98
C THR A 545 -10.00 -20.81 -9.03
N VAL A 546 -9.30 -20.76 -7.89
CA VAL A 546 -7.91 -20.29 -7.83
C VAL A 546 -6.98 -21.21 -8.61
N GLY A 547 -7.16 -22.53 -8.55
CA GLY A 547 -6.40 -23.47 -9.37
C GLY A 547 -6.53 -23.18 -10.87
N GLN A 548 -7.77 -22.96 -11.34
CA GLN A 548 -8.05 -22.61 -12.74
C GLN A 548 -7.44 -21.26 -13.14
N ILE A 549 -7.58 -20.23 -12.29
CA ILE A 549 -7.02 -18.89 -12.54
C ILE A 549 -5.49 -18.95 -12.62
N VAL A 550 -4.85 -19.63 -11.67
CA VAL A 550 -3.39 -19.77 -11.60
C VAL A 550 -2.85 -20.46 -12.85
N TRP A 551 -3.48 -21.55 -13.28
CA TRP A 551 -3.07 -22.24 -14.50
C TRP A 551 -3.28 -21.37 -15.75
N SER A 552 -4.45 -20.74 -15.88
CA SER A 552 -4.75 -19.88 -17.02
C SER A 552 -3.77 -18.71 -17.13
N ALA A 553 -3.38 -18.12 -16.00
CA ALA A 553 -2.36 -17.07 -15.95
C ALA A 553 -0.97 -17.59 -16.35
N MET A 554 -0.60 -18.80 -15.90
CA MET A 554 0.65 -19.45 -16.28
C MET A 554 0.72 -19.70 -17.79
N GLU A 555 -0.37 -20.18 -18.39
CA GLU A 555 -0.47 -20.44 -19.83
C GLU A 555 -0.28 -19.16 -20.66
N ILE A 556 -0.89 -18.04 -20.24
CA ILE A 556 -0.69 -16.72 -20.88
C ILE A 556 0.78 -16.30 -20.83
N VAL A 557 1.46 -16.51 -19.70
CA VAL A 557 2.87 -16.15 -19.52
C VAL A 557 3.78 -17.03 -20.39
N LEU A 558 3.49 -18.33 -20.45
CA LEU A 558 4.24 -19.30 -21.25
C LEU A 558 4.13 -19.02 -22.76
N ASN A 559 2.95 -18.60 -23.22
CA ASN A 559 2.66 -18.30 -24.62
C ASN A 559 2.95 -16.84 -25.00
N SER A 560 3.42 -16.01 -24.06
CA SER A 560 3.73 -14.60 -24.32
C SER A 560 4.92 -14.41 -25.28
N PRO A 561 4.87 -13.43 -26.20
CA PRO A 561 5.96 -13.17 -27.13
C PRO A 561 7.22 -12.68 -26.41
N SER A 562 8.39 -12.87 -27.04
CA SER A 562 9.69 -12.52 -26.45
C SER A 562 9.84 -11.02 -26.13
N THR A 563 9.08 -10.17 -26.81
CA THR A 563 9.06 -8.71 -26.62
C THR A 563 8.19 -8.25 -25.43
N SER A 564 7.35 -9.14 -24.87
CA SER A 564 6.44 -8.80 -23.79
C SER A 564 7.16 -8.51 -22.46
N ILE A 565 6.54 -7.67 -21.61
CA ILE A 565 7.02 -7.39 -20.24
C ILE A 565 7.03 -8.67 -19.40
N LEU A 566 6.01 -9.53 -19.58
CA LEU A 566 5.89 -10.82 -18.90
C LEU A 566 7.14 -11.69 -19.13
N ARG A 567 7.72 -11.64 -20.34
CA ARG A 567 8.96 -12.36 -20.65
C ARG A 567 10.17 -11.82 -19.91
N LYS A 568 10.24 -10.50 -19.68
CA LYS A 568 11.36 -9.85 -18.99
C LYS A 568 11.44 -10.24 -17.50
N ILE A 569 10.32 -10.53 -16.86
CA ILE A 569 10.24 -10.95 -15.45
C ILE A 569 10.80 -12.37 -15.25
N GLY A 570 10.65 -13.21 -16.27
CA GLY A 570 11.10 -14.60 -16.28
C GLY A 570 10.04 -15.58 -15.78
N VAL A 571 9.92 -16.70 -16.49
CA VAL A 571 8.92 -17.75 -16.21
C VAL A 571 9.08 -18.36 -14.81
N GLU A 572 10.32 -18.52 -14.35
CA GLU A 572 10.60 -19.06 -13.01
C GLU A 572 10.05 -18.14 -11.92
N THR A 573 10.31 -16.83 -12.01
CA THR A 573 9.81 -15.84 -11.05
C THR A 573 8.30 -15.87 -10.96
N VAL A 574 7.60 -15.79 -12.10
CA VAL A 574 6.13 -15.79 -12.15
C VAL A 574 5.56 -17.11 -11.61
N GLY A 575 6.13 -18.24 -12.05
CA GLY A 575 5.69 -19.56 -11.58
C GLY A 575 5.89 -19.77 -10.08
N MET A 576 6.95 -19.22 -9.49
CA MET A 576 7.15 -19.26 -8.03
C MET A 576 6.13 -18.41 -7.27
N ILE A 577 5.72 -17.25 -7.80
CA ILE A 577 4.65 -16.44 -7.21
C ILE A 577 3.32 -17.19 -7.26
N LEU A 578 2.98 -17.74 -8.43
CA LEU A 578 1.76 -18.54 -8.64
C LEU A 578 1.71 -19.76 -7.72
N LEU A 579 2.82 -20.51 -7.63
CA LEU A 579 2.94 -21.65 -6.71
C LEU A 579 2.76 -21.20 -5.26
N SER A 580 3.29 -20.03 -4.87
CA SER A 580 3.11 -19.51 -3.51
C SER A 580 1.64 -19.26 -3.14
N ILE A 581 0.77 -18.95 -4.11
CA ILE A 581 -0.67 -18.78 -3.89
C ILE A 581 -1.30 -20.14 -3.56
N LEU A 582 -0.96 -21.17 -4.32
CA LEU A 582 -1.47 -22.53 -4.12
C LEU A 582 -0.94 -23.16 -2.81
N GLN A 583 0.27 -22.79 -2.40
CA GLN A 583 0.90 -23.26 -1.15
C GLN A 583 0.28 -22.68 0.12
N GLU A 584 -0.59 -21.68 0.01
CA GLU A 584 -1.28 -21.10 1.15
C GLU A 584 -2.16 -22.13 1.88
N ARG A 585 -2.87 -23.00 1.13
CA ARG A 585 -3.68 -24.10 1.66
C ARG A 585 -2.83 -25.36 1.83
N LYS A 586 -2.08 -25.41 2.93
CA LYS A 586 -1.26 -26.59 3.29
C LYS A 586 -2.09 -27.87 3.50
N ASP A 587 -3.36 -27.71 3.83
CA ASP A 587 -4.35 -28.78 4.01
C ASP A 587 -4.90 -29.34 2.69
N LEU A 588 -4.66 -28.68 1.54
CA LEU A 588 -5.09 -29.12 0.21
C LEU A 588 -3.90 -29.28 -0.75
N PRO A 589 -3.02 -30.28 -0.55
CA PRO A 589 -1.87 -30.52 -1.42
C PRO A 589 -2.26 -30.87 -2.87
N GLU A 590 -3.49 -31.35 -3.08
CA GLU A 590 -4.16 -31.60 -4.38
C GLU A 590 -4.03 -30.44 -5.37
N LEU A 591 -4.15 -29.20 -4.90
CA LEU A 591 -4.04 -28.03 -5.77
C LEU A 591 -2.63 -27.90 -6.37
N GLN A 592 -1.60 -28.20 -5.58
CA GLN A 592 -0.22 -28.12 -6.02
C GLN A 592 0.14 -29.28 -6.95
N ILE A 593 -0.38 -30.48 -6.68
CA ILE A 593 -0.19 -31.64 -7.55
C ILE A 593 -0.89 -31.45 -8.89
N GLN A 594 -2.11 -30.91 -8.90
CA GLN A 594 -2.81 -30.59 -10.14
C GLN A 594 -2.02 -29.58 -10.98
N PHE A 595 -1.53 -28.50 -10.35
CA PHE A 595 -0.64 -27.54 -11.03
C PHE A 595 0.61 -28.21 -11.61
N ALA A 596 1.23 -29.14 -10.87
CA ALA A 596 2.37 -29.90 -11.38
C ALA A 596 2.02 -30.77 -12.58
N LEU A 597 0.84 -31.41 -12.57
CA LEU A 597 0.35 -32.22 -13.69
C LEU A 597 0.11 -31.37 -14.93
N ASP A 598 -0.49 -30.18 -14.77
CA ASP A 598 -0.75 -29.24 -15.86
C ASP A 598 0.56 -28.74 -16.48
N VAL A 599 1.57 -28.40 -15.67
CA VAL A 599 2.92 -28.08 -16.15
C VAL A 599 3.52 -29.23 -16.96
N CYS A 600 3.37 -30.47 -16.50
CA CYS A 600 3.87 -31.63 -17.24
C CYS A 600 3.14 -31.84 -18.57
N ASN A 601 1.82 -31.61 -18.59
CA ASN A 601 1.03 -31.69 -19.83
C ASN A 601 1.51 -30.66 -20.87
N TYR A 602 1.82 -29.43 -20.42
CA TYR A 602 2.42 -28.42 -21.29
C TYR A 602 3.78 -28.86 -21.85
N LEU A 603 4.64 -29.42 -21.00
CA LEU A 603 5.98 -29.89 -21.40
C LEU A 603 5.95 -31.06 -22.39
N GLN A 604 4.90 -31.89 -22.39
CA GLN A 604 4.74 -32.97 -23.38
C GLN A 604 4.59 -32.45 -24.82
N GLY A 605 4.13 -31.20 -25.00
CA GLY A 605 3.98 -30.55 -26.31
C GLY A 605 5.00 -29.45 -26.60
N ASN A 606 5.81 -29.03 -25.62
CA ASN A 606 6.72 -27.91 -25.75
C ASN A 606 7.96 -28.06 -24.85
N SER A 607 9.17 -28.07 -25.43
CA SER A 607 10.43 -28.13 -24.68
C SER A 607 10.91 -26.76 -24.19
N LEU A 608 10.26 -25.67 -24.59
CA LEU A 608 10.58 -24.33 -24.13
C LEU A 608 10.36 -24.23 -22.61
N HIS A 609 11.33 -23.64 -21.90
CA HIS A 609 11.29 -23.44 -20.44
C HIS A 609 11.49 -24.67 -19.55
N ILE A 610 11.89 -25.82 -20.10
CA ILE A 610 12.04 -27.04 -19.29
C ILE A 610 12.86 -26.82 -18.01
N ASN A 611 13.98 -26.10 -18.06
CA ASN A 611 14.79 -25.77 -16.87
C ASN A 611 14.01 -24.97 -15.81
N ASN A 612 13.32 -23.91 -16.23
CA ASN A 612 12.57 -23.04 -15.32
C ASN A 612 11.35 -23.77 -14.72
N LEU A 613 10.62 -24.50 -15.55
CA LEU A 613 9.43 -25.23 -15.14
C LEU A 613 9.78 -26.39 -14.19
N VAL A 614 10.86 -27.13 -14.46
CA VAL A 614 11.30 -28.20 -13.56
C VAL A 614 11.85 -27.63 -12.24
N SER A 615 12.49 -26.45 -12.26
CA SER A 615 12.84 -25.73 -11.02
C SER A 615 11.60 -25.40 -10.18
N ILE A 616 10.51 -24.94 -10.80
CA ILE A 616 9.23 -24.71 -10.11
C ILE A 616 8.66 -26.02 -9.55
N LEU A 617 8.66 -27.10 -10.35
CA LEU A 617 8.20 -28.43 -9.93
C LEU A 617 9.00 -28.97 -8.74
N CYS A 618 10.30 -28.68 -8.65
CA CYS A 618 11.11 -29.04 -7.48
C CYS A 618 10.67 -28.35 -6.18
N CYS A 619 9.92 -27.25 -6.27
CA CYS A 619 9.41 -26.49 -5.13
C CYS A 619 7.99 -26.89 -4.72
N VAL A 620 7.33 -27.77 -5.47
CA VAL A 620 5.99 -28.32 -5.16
C VAL A 620 6.08 -29.22 -3.93
N VAL A 621 5.08 -29.12 -3.04
CA VAL A 621 4.95 -30.02 -1.90
C VAL A 621 4.15 -31.26 -2.33
N TYR A 622 4.83 -32.40 -2.38
CA TYR A 622 4.22 -33.68 -2.74
C TYR A 622 3.79 -34.46 -1.48
N ASP A 623 2.49 -34.62 -1.27
CA ASP A 623 1.93 -35.34 -0.11
C ASP A 623 1.84 -36.87 -0.39
N PRO A 624 2.41 -37.74 0.46
CA PRO A 624 2.34 -39.19 0.30
C PRO A 624 0.92 -39.78 0.22
N VAL A 625 -0.11 -39.08 0.70
CA VAL A 625 -1.52 -39.52 0.60
C VAL A 625 -1.96 -39.63 -0.86
N GLN A 626 -1.38 -38.84 -1.76
CA GLN A 626 -1.76 -38.71 -3.16
C GLN A 626 -0.88 -39.57 -4.06
N SER A 627 -0.77 -40.86 -3.70
CA SER A 627 0.21 -41.75 -4.31
C SER A 627 0.01 -41.91 -5.81
N ASP A 628 -1.23 -41.93 -6.29
CA ASP A 628 -1.55 -42.23 -7.68
C ASP A 628 -1.16 -41.08 -8.61
N GLU A 629 -1.39 -39.84 -8.19
CA GLU A 629 -0.98 -38.64 -8.92
C GLU A 629 0.54 -38.46 -8.89
N ILE A 630 1.20 -38.77 -7.76
CA ILE A 630 2.66 -38.73 -7.69
C ILE A 630 3.27 -39.81 -8.59
N ILE A 631 2.67 -41.00 -8.68
CA ILE A 631 3.08 -42.04 -9.63
C ILE A 631 2.97 -41.50 -11.06
N SER A 632 1.86 -40.87 -11.43
CA SER A 632 1.68 -40.25 -12.75
C SER A 632 2.76 -39.21 -13.06
N LEU A 633 3.07 -38.32 -12.10
CA LEU A 633 4.16 -37.33 -12.24
C LEU A 633 5.53 -37.99 -12.39
N HIS A 634 5.78 -39.08 -11.66
CA HIS A 634 7.02 -39.84 -11.75
C HIS A 634 7.16 -40.49 -13.13
N THR A 635 6.12 -41.12 -13.65
CA THR A 635 6.10 -41.70 -15.00
C THR A 635 6.42 -40.64 -16.06
N LYS A 636 5.77 -39.46 -16.00
CA LYS A 636 6.07 -38.34 -16.90
C LYS A 636 7.52 -37.85 -16.78
N CYS A 637 8.05 -37.78 -15.56
CA CYS A 637 9.45 -37.41 -15.32
C CYS A 637 10.42 -38.39 -16.00
N LEU A 638 10.14 -39.70 -15.92
CA LEU A 638 10.93 -40.73 -16.59
C LEU A 638 10.81 -40.62 -18.11
N GLU A 639 9.63 -40.31 -18.65
CA GLU A 639 9.45 -40.03 -20.09
C GLU A 639 10.32 -38.87 -20.56
N PHE A 640 10.36 -37.76 -19.81
CA PHE A 640 11.23 -36.63 -20.14
C PHE A 640 12.72 -36.99 -20.11
N LEU A 641 13.15 -37.84 -19.18
CA LEU A 641 14.55 -38.29 -19.09
C LEU A 641 15.00 -39.20 -20.25
N LYS A 642 14.06 -39.82 -20.97
CA LYS A 642 14.33 -40.65 -22.16
C LYS A 642 14.62 -39.81 -23.42
N VAL A 643 14.23 -38.54 -23.44
CA VAL A 643 14.47 -37.61 -24.56
C VAL A 643 15.94 -37.10 -24.52
N PRO A 644 16.56 -36.75 -25.66
CA PRO A 644 17.85 -36.06 -25.66
C PRO A 644 17.75 -34.72 -24.92
N LEU A 645 18.58 -34.53 -23.90
CA LEU A 645 18.58 -33.36 -23.00
C LEU A 645 20.01 -32.85 -22.84
N ASP A 646 20.17 -31.56 -22.63
CA ASP A 646 21.47 -31.01 -22.26
C ASP A 646 21.88 -31.41 -20.83
N SER A 647 23.13 -31.13 -20.47
CA SER A 647 23.69 -31.52 -19.18
C SER A 647 23.01 -30.83 -17.98
N GLU A 648 22.46 -29.64 -18.18
CA GLU A 648 21.76 -28.86 -17.15
C GLU A 648 20.31 -29.35 -16.99
N GLU A 649 19.58 -29.53 -18.08
CA GLU A 649 18.22 -30.08 -18.13
C GLU A 649 18.15 -31.46 -17.47
N ARG A 650 19.08 -32.35 -17.84
CA ARG A 650 19.20 -33.68 -17.23
C ARG A 650 19.46 -33.60 -15.73
N ARG A 651 20.27 -32.63 -15.28
CA ARG A 651 20.58 -32.42 -13.87
C ARG A 651 19.35 -31.95 -13.08
N VAL A 652 18.57 -31.01 -13.61
CA VAL A 652 17.38 -30.48 -12.94
C VAL A 652 16.26 -31.52 -12.90
N LEU A 653 16.04 -32.27 -13.99
CA LEU A 653 15.06 -33.38 -14.02
C LEU A 653 15.42 -34.50 -13.04
N LYS A 654 16.69 -34.90 -12.94
CA LYS A 654 17.15 -35.88 -11.94
C LYS A 654 16.98 -35.39 -10.51
N LYS A 655 17.10 -34.08 -10.28
CA LYS A 655 16.80 -33.49 -8.97
C LYS A 655 15.32 -33.64 -8.64
N TRP A 656 14.44 -33.37 -9.60
CA TRP A 656 12.99 -33.50 -9.42
C TRP A 656 12.55 -34.97 -9.21
N GLU A 657 13.05 -35.89 -10.03
CA GLU A 657 12.82 -37.35 -9.89
C GLU A 657 13.17 -37.84 -8.48
N LYS A 658 14.31 -37.41 -7.93
CA LYS A 658 14.71 -37.74 -6.55
C LYS A 658 13.74 -37.21 -5.49
N ILE A 659 13.08 -36.07 -5.73
CA ILE A 659 12.06 -35.51 -4.83
C ILE A 659 10.79 -36.37 -4.88
N LEU A 660 10.32 -36.71 -6.08
CA LEU A 660 9.16 -37.58 -6.29
C LEU A 660 9.37 -38.96 -5.65
N TYR A 661 10.52 -39.59 -5.89
CA TYR A 661 10.90 -40.86 -5.28
C TYR A 661 10.81 -40.81 -3.74
N ARG A 662 11.38 -39.77 -3.12
CA ARG A 662 11.34 -39.61 -1.66
C ARG A 662 9.93 -39.48 -1.13
N SER A 663 9.01 -38.89 -1.90
CA SER A 663 7.60 -38.80 -1.50
C SER A 663 6.88 -40.14 -1.68
N LEU A 664 7.05 -40.81 -2.81
CA LEU A 664 6.48 -42.15 -3.08
C LEU A 664 6.86 -43.17 -2.02
N MET A 665 8.14 -43.19 -1.61
CA MET A 665 8.62 -44.16 -0.61
C MET A 665 8.05 -43.95 0.80
N ARG A 666 7.33 -42.85 1.04
CA ARG A 666 6.60 -42.61 2.29
C ARG A 666 5.21 -43.26 2.30
N SER A 667 4.66 -43.66 1.15
CA SER A 667 3.35 -44.33 1.05
C SER A 667 3.47 -45.83 0.73
N GLN A 668 2.48 -46.64 1.14
CA GLN A 668 2.49 -48.07 0.82
C GLN A 668 2.26 -48.34 -0.67
N ALA A 669 1.39 -47.55 -1.31
CA ALA A 669 1.15 -47.64 -2.75
C ALA A 669 2.41 -47.28 -3.55
N GLY A 670 3.14 -46.23 -3.19
CA GLY A 670 4.39 -45.86 -3.84
C GLY A 670 5.47 -46.93 -3.70
N LYS A 671 5.58 -47.59 -2.54
CA LYS A 671 6.47 -48.75 -2.35
C LYS A 671 6.10 -49.93 -3.26
N ARG A 672 4.80 -50.20 -3.44
CA ARG A 672 4.33 -51.28 -4.35
C ARG A 672 4.61 -50.94 -5.80
N TYR A 673 4.34 -49.71 -6.22
CA TYR A 673 4.67 -49.21 -7.55
C TYR A 673 6.16 -49.40 -7.85
N TRP A 674 7.03 -48.97 -6.95
CA TRP A 674 8.48 -49.08 -7.11
C TRP A 674 8.98 -50.54 -7.16
N ASN A 675 8.34 -51.44 -6.42
CA ASN A 675 8.72 -52.86 -6.40
C ASN A 675 8.20 -53.65 -7.61
N ASN A 676 7.23 -53.10 -8.37
CA ASN A 676 6.61 -53.76 -9.51
C ASN A 676 7.20 -53.32 -10.86
N GLU A 677 7.85 -52.17 -10.94
CA GLU A 677 8.60 -51.75 -12.14
C GLU A 677 10.06 -52.19 -12.04
N ASP A 678 10.55 -52.94 -13.04
CA ASP A 678 11.99 -53.18 -13.26
C ASP A 678 12.66 -51.86 -13.66
N HIS A 679 12.96 -51.02 -12.67
CA HIS A 679 13.68 -49.77 -12.85
C HIS A 679 15.19 -50.04 -13.01
N SER A 680 15.58 -50.53 -14.19
CA SER A 680 16.97 -50.69 -14.62
C SER A 680 17.46 -49.54 -15.49
#